data_AF-A0A4R2LGN5-F1
#
_entry.id   AF-A0A4R2LGN5-F1
#
_cell.length_a   1.000
_cell.length_b   1.000
_cell.length_c   1.000
_cell.angle_alpha   90.00
_cell.angle_beta   90.00
_cell.angle_gamma   90.00
#
_symmetry.space_group_name_H-M   'P 1'
#
loop_
_entity.id
_entity.type
_entity.pdbx_description
1 polymer ?
#
loop_
_entity_poly.entity_id
_entity_poly.type
_entity_poly.pdbx_seq_one_letter_code
_entity_poly.pdbx_strand_id
1 'polypeptide(L)'
;MAQHLRYSGKYLSRKNVVWEVGISQEADGAYPAVGVLDFPADEPLVIEWKHTDKHEVICGSTATLTVTSPGDRTYEDLYTIAPGSIRLDVLRNGLLYWSGTLDPEFYEEPYAYGKEYEVALTFSDFGILDRLKYNLSGMQTLEGILLHALQRSRINHGGLNQDYLTTFLAGNVRATPDKISVRSDNFYDEDGEASTLKDVVEGMLQPLSLRMVQRNGKIWIYDLNGLYLNAPAREVVWSRDNQAMGVDKVANNAQITFSPYSDAKLLDKEVVYEDAYSESVTNLTSDKPSGGEYYSYYPDYSDDHKIGYEWDYSLLSFTIFLSDRGSGLAEKYGPAKYFHIQPLMGGQESSGVAFSFYTGGHGALTSGFPKRKLLPQTSDQETVLMRTHRVFIPKLEEAERSRYYLRLSMEMLIDARYNPFTEANDGNEEGNYNDMKDKFNFVTVPASVTLYNEDGNALMHYSNAAAMSHTDIKPTLYWTAGEWKDGAATYNSCQLEWYDPEDRHFSSGVLGWKKNRHCVGYTHHEMFDSFKKMEDGQYIPYPANGGYIEVCVYVGIKIVEWTGKTNTDVSRDWYDKIRWMLYKAPRIEIVRKNVVYSDAKSEDVEYAGVINEAAKEDIKLDTICGTMTEINPTAKGVYFRTDDSCQLKELTRAGRTTQAEQLLIGTLYSQYADRRILLAGTADILDTDLTAYTEACQEGKRFICLTDVQDTISDESELEIVELRPDEYKSDKE
;
A
#
# COMPACT_ATOMS: atom_id res chain seq x y z
N MET A 1 7.36 -7.18 26.66
CA MET A 1 8.25 -7.75 27.69
C MET A 1 8.83 -9.06 27.15
N ALA A 2 9.67 -9.79 27.90
CA ALA A 2 10.17 -11.09 27.45
C ALA A 2 9.26 -12.21 27.96
N GLN A 3 9.15 -13.31 27.21
CA GLN A 3 8.44 -14.52 27.62
C GLN A 3 9.25 -15.27 28.67
N HIS A 4 8.67 -15.52 29.84
CA HIS A 4 9.31 -16.28 30.92
C HIS A 4 8.44 -17.48 31.30
N LEU A 5 9.07 -18.65 31.48
CA LEU A 5 8.36 -19.88 31.88
C LEU A 5 7.68 -19.68 33.23
N ARG A 6 6.36 -19.85 33.24
CA ARG A 6 5.50 -19.63 34.41
C ARG A 6 5.01 -20.93 35.00
N TYR A 7 4.52 -21.83 34.17
CA TYR A 7 4.04 -23.15 34.57
C TYR A 7 4.63 -24.24 33.68
N SER A 8 4.88 -25.42 34.24
CA SER A 8 5.34 -26.58 33.47
C SER A 8 4.90 -27.89 34.12
N GLY A 9 4.68 -28.91 33.29
CA GLY A 9 4.44 -30.26 33.75
C GLY A 9 4.73 -31.27 32.65
N LYS A 10 4.78 -32.54 33.04
CA LYS A 10 4.93 -33.67 32.10
C LYS A 10 4.10 -34.86 32.54
N TYR A 11 3.66 -35.65 31.57
CA TYR A 11 2.96 -36.91 31.78
C TYR A 11 3.40 -37.94 30.74
N LEU A 12 3.01 -39.19 30.97
CA LEU A 12 3.32 -40.31 30.09
C LEU A 12 2.04 -40.78 29.41
N SER A 13 2.04 -40.88 28.08
CA SER A 13 0.92 -41.47 27.35
C SER A 13 0.79 -42.97 27.63
N ARG A 14 -0.36 -43.56 27.28
CA ARG A 14 -0.61 -45.00 27.38
C ARG A 14 0.36 -45.84 26.53
N LYS A 15 1.02 -45.23 25.53
CA LYS A 15 2.08 -45.85 24.70
C LYS A 15 3.51 -45.50 25.17
N ASN A 16 3.68 -44.99 26.38
CA ASN A 16 4.97 -44.60 26.97
C ASN A 16 5.68 -43.43 26.26
N VAL A 17 4.93 -42.55 25.59
CA VAL A 17 5.46 -41.31 25.03
C VAL A 17 5.49 -40.23 26.11
N VAL A 18 6.61 -39.52 26.23
CA VAL A 18 6.72 -38.42 27.19
C VAL A 18 6.20 -37.15 26.55
N TRP A 19 5.15 -36.58 27.14
CA TRP A 19 4.62 -35.27 26.79
C TRP A 19 4.99 -34.28 27.89
N GLU A 20 5.54 -33.14 27.49
CA GLU A 20 5.90 -32.04 28.37
C GLU A 20 5.27 -30.76 27.84
N VAL A 21 4.69 -29.98 28.74
CA VAL A 21 4.07 -28.70 28.42
C VAL A 21 4.71 -27.59 29.25
N GLY A 22 4.89 -26.44 28.62
CA GLY A 22 5.39 -25.22 29.25
C GLY A 22 4.50 -24.05 28.89
N ILE A 23 3.95 -23.37 29.90
CA ILE A 23 3.24 -22.09 29.73
C ILE A 23 4.22 -20.98 30.07
N SER A 24 4.54 -20.14 29.09
CA SER A 24 5.32 -18.92 29.26
C SER A 24 4.40 -17.71 29.26
N GLN A 25 4.73 -16.71 30.06
CA GLN A 25 4.00 -15.44 30.16
C GLN A 25 4.97 -14.26 30.09
N GLU A 26 4.56 -13.19 29.42
CA GLU A 26 5.33 -11.93 29.38
C GLU A 26 5.51 -11.35 30.79
N ALA A 27 6.76 -11.08 31.18
CA ALA A 27 7.12 -10.46 32.46
C ALA A 27 8.43 -9.66 32.35
N ASP A 28 8.71 -8.81 33.35
CA ASP A 28 9.95 -8.02 33.44
C ASP A 28 11.19 -8.87 33.75
N GLY A 29 10.99 -10.09 34.25
CA GLY A 29 12.05 -11.03 34.56
C GLY A 29 11.49 -12.42 34.84
N ALA A 30 12.41 -13.37 35.05
CA ALA A 30 12.03 -14.74 35.36
C ALA A 30 11.20 -14.82 36.66
N TYR A 31 10.18 -15.67 36.65
CA TYR A 31 9.38 -15.93 37.85
C TYR A 31 10.26 -16.58 38.95
N PRO A 32 10.08 -16.21 40.22
CA PRO A 32 10.87 -16.76 41.33
C PRO A 32 10.79 -18.28 41.45
N ALA A 33 9.68 -18.86 41.01
CA ALA A 33 9.45 -20.29 40.88
C ALA A 33 8.55 -20.57 39.68
N VAL A 34 8.82 -21.68 38.99
CA VAL A 34 7.93 -22.22 37.96
C VAL A 34 6.88 -23.08 38.65
N GLY A 35 5.61 -22.76 38.45
CA GLY A 35 4.50 -23.54 39.00
C GLY A 35 4.42 -24.91 38.32
N VAL A 36 4.02 -25.92 39.08
CA VAL A 36 3.86 -27.29 38.58
C VAL A 36 2.44 -27.45 38.05
N LEU A 37 2.31 -28.00 36.84
CA LEU A 37 1.03 -28.39 36.27
C LEU A 37 0.74 -29.86 36.62
N ASP A 38 -0.41 -30.08 37.25
CA ASP A 38 -0.99 -31.40 37.45
C ASP A 38 -2.06 -31.65 36.38
N PHE A 39 -2.10 -32.88 35.85
CA PHE A 39 -2.94 -33.23 34.71
C PHE A 39 -4.01 -34.25 35.09
N PRO A 40 -5.22 -34.16 34.53
CA PRO A 40 -6.22 -35.22 34.65
C PRO A 40 -5.75 -36.49 33.94
N ALA A 41 -6.31 -37.63 34.36
CA ALA A 41 -5.91 -38.94 33.83
C ALA A 41 -6.48 -39.24 32.43
N ASP A 42 -7.57 -38.58 32.04
CA ASP A 42 -8.36 -38.96 30.87
C ASP A 42 -8.09 -38.12 29.63
N GLU A 43 -7.89 -36.80 29.75
CA GLU A 43 -7.70 -35.91 28.60
C GLU A 43 -6.87 -34.66 28.99
N PRO A 44 -5.54 -34.81 29.20
CA PRO A 44 -4.68 -33.73 29.65
C PRO A 44 -4.37 -32.71 28.56
N LEU A 45 -4.29 -33.13 27.30
CA LEU A 45 -4.01 -32.26 26.16
C LEU A 45 -4.58 -32.87 24.88
N VAL A 46 -5.39 -32.07 24.18
CA VAL A 46 -5.89 -32.36 22.84
C VAL A 46 -5.35 -31.32 21.88
N ILE A 47 -4.80 -31.74 20.73
CA ILE A 47 -4.35 -30.84 19.66
C ILE A 47 -5.20 -31.11 18.42
N GLU A 48 -5.88 -30.08 17.94
CA GLU A 48 -6.82 -30.15 16.83
C GLU A 48 -6.34 -29.29 15.64
N TRP A 49 -6.07 -29.95 14.52
CA TRP A 49 -6.12 -29.34 13.20
C TRP A 49 -7.50 -29.59 12.62
N LYS A 50 -8.33 -28.55 12.59
CA LYS A 50 -9.68 -28.62 12.00
C LYS A 50 -9.61 -28.82 10.48
N HIS A 51 -10.70 -29.32 9.92
CA HIS A 51 -10.87 -29.44 8.47
C HIS A 51 -10.51 -28.13 7.78
N THR A 52 -9.53 -28.19 6.89
CA THR A 52 -9.09 -27.08 6.05
C THR A 52 -9.05 -27.55 4.61
N ASP A 53 -9.90 -26.97 3.77
CA ASP A 53 -10.02 -27.33 2.37
C ASP A 53 -8.69 -27.19 1.63
N LYS A 54 -8.48 -28.02 0.61
CA LYS A 54 -7.21 -28.10 -0.15
C LYS A 54 -6.76 -26.77 -0.76
N HIS A 55 -7.68 -25.82 -0.96
CA HIS A 55 -7.38 -24.51 -1.51
C HIS A 55 -7.14 -23.44 -0.46
N GLU A 56 -7.45 -23.66 0.82
CA GLU A 56 -7.21 -22.68 1.88
C GLU A 56 -5.73 -22.66 2.28
N VAL A 57 -5.22 -21.45 2.54
CA VAL A 57 -3.81 -21.19 2.85
C VAL A 57 -3.45 -21.64 4.26
N ILE A 58 -4.06 -21.05 5.30
CA ILE A 58 -3.65 -21.25 6.69
C ILE A 58 -4.37 -22.47 7.27
N CYS A 59 -3.63 -23.55 7.46
CA CYS A 59 -4.08 -24.76 8.13
C CYS A 59 -3.80 -24.64 9.63
N GLY A 60 -4.51 -23.73 10.29
CA GLY A 60 -4.31 -23.44 11.72
C GLY A 60 -4.74 -24.59 12.63
N SER A 61 -4.17 -24.60 13.83
CA SER A 61 -4.46 -25.60 14.86
C SER A 61 -4.67 -24.98 16.23
N THR A 62 -5.38 -25.72 17.08
CA THR A 62 -5.63 -25.35 18.46
C THR A 62 -5.15 -26.45 19.39
N ALA A 63 -4.73 -26.07 20.60
CA ALA A 63 -4.39 -27.01 21.66
C ALA A 63 -5.23 -26.66 22.89
N THR A 64 -5.99 -27.63 23.38
CA THR A 64 -6.77 -27.53 24.62
C THR A 64 -6.03 -28.28 25.70
N LEU A 65 -5.46 -27.54 26.65
CA LEU A 65 -4.72 -28.06 27.79
C LEU A 65 -5.63 -28.10 29.01
N THR A 66 -5.85 -29.28 29.56
CA THR A 66 -6.66 -29.46 30.78
C THR A 66 -5.73 -29.70 31.97
N VAL A 67 -5.86 -28.87 33.01
CA VAL A 67 -5.04 -28.94 34.22
C VAL A 67 -5.90 -29.01 35.47
N THR A 68 -5.41 -29.70 36.50
CA THR A 68 -6.08 -29.74 37.81
C THR A 68 -5.62 -28.55 38.65
N SER A 69 -6.55 -27.65 38.98
CA SER A 69 -6.26 -26.50 39.82
C SER A 69 -6.00 -26.93 41.27
N PRO A 70 -4.82 -26.65 41.85
CA PRO A 70 -4.47 -27.06 43.21
C PRO A 70 -5.17 -26.24 44.30
N GLY A 71 -5.80 -25.11 43.94
CA GLY A 71 -6.46 -24.19 44.85
C GLY A 71 -7.34 -23.18 44.13
N ASP A 72 -8.14 -22.45 44.89
CA ASP A 72 -9.11 -21.46 44.38
C ASP A 72 -8.43 -20.44 43.44
N ARG A 73 -8.85 -20.43 42.16
CA ARG A 73 -8.43 -19.46 41.13
C ARG A 73 -6.92 -19.37 40.92
N THR A 74 -6.24 -20.51 40.96
CA THR A 74 -4.77 -20.59 40.80
C THR A 74 -4.28 -20.00 39.47
N TYR A 75 -5.08 -20.10 38.40
CA TYR A 75 -4.70 -19.66 37.05
C TYR A 75 -5.40 -18.38 36.59
N GLU A 76 -6.05 -17.64 37.50
CA GLU A 76 -6.70 -16.35 37.19
C GLU A 76 -5.69 -15.33 36.62
N ASP A 77 -4.39 -15.48 36.92
CA ASP A 77 -3.32 -14.66 36.37
C ASP A 77 -3.02 -14.92 34.88
N LEU A 78 -3.58 -15.99 34.30
CA LEU A 78 -3.53 -16.27 32.87
C LEU A 78 -4.68 -15.58 32.11
N TYR A 79 -5.66 -14.99 32.81
CA TYR A 79 -6.67 -14.16 32.17
C TYR A 79 -6.03 -12.87 31.63
N THR A 80 -6.05 -12.71 30.30
CA THR A 80 -5.42 -11.58 29.61
C THR A 80 -6.31 -11.13 28.47
N ILE A 81 -6.29 -9.83 28.17
CA ILE A 81 -6.86 -9.27 26.94
C ILE A 81 -5.77 -8.96 25.91
N ALA A 82 -4.49 -9.09 26.28
CA ALA A 82 -3.34 -8.75 25.45
C ALA A 82 -2.92 -9.97 24.61
N PRO A 83 -3.08 -9.94 23.28
CA PRO A 83 -2.73 -11.06 22.41
C PRO A 83 -1.24 -11.41 22.50
N GLY A 84 -0.92 -12.71 22.51
CA GLY A 84 0.46 -13.21 22.49
C GLY A 84 1.25 -13.03 23.78
N SER A 85 0.61 -12.55 24.85
CA SER A 85 1.23 -12.41 26.16
C SER A 85 1.50 -13.76 26.85
N ILE A 86 0.74 -14.80 26.51
CA ILE A 86 0.87 -16.15 27.06
C ILE A 86 1.03 -17.15 25.93
N ARG A 87 2.03 -18.03 26.04
CA ARG A 87 2.37 -19.06 25.05
C ARG A 87 2.42 -20.44 25.69
N LEU A 88 1.89 -21.43 24.98
CA LEU A 88 2.07 -22.84 25.26
C LEU A 88 3.11 -23.43 24.30
N ASP A 89 4.10 -24.11 24.86
CA ASP A 89 5.04 -24.97 24.14
C ASP A 89 4.78 -26.43 24.54
N VAL A 90 4.52 -27.28 23.56
CA VAL A 90 4.33 -28.73 23.73
C VAL A 90 5.53 -29.46 23.18
N LEU A 91 6.15 -30.29 24.02
CA LEU A 91 7.27 -31.14 23.67
C LEU A 91 6.86 -32.61 23.68
N ARG A 92 7.25 -33.33 22.63
CA ARG A 92 7.11 -34.79 22.52
C ARG A 92 8.48 -35.41 22.58
N ASN A 93 8.73 -36.25 23.59
CA ASN A 93 10.04 -36.85 23.87
C ASN A 93 11.19 -35.81 23.94
N GLY A 94 10.91 -34.63 24.51
CA GLY A 94 11.89 -33.55 24.69
C GLY A 94 12.17 -32.71 23.44
N LEU A 95 11.45 -32.94 22.33
CA LEU A 95 11.53 -32.11 21.13
C LEU A 95 10.26 -31.28 20.97
N LEU A 96 10.40 -30.03 20.52
CA LEU A 96 9.24 -29.17 20.23
C LEU A 96 8.32 -29.86 19.20
N TYR A 97 7.06 -30.03 19.57
CA TYR A 97 6.03 -30.65 18.76
C TYR A 97 5.02 -29.62 18.24
N TRP A 98 4.59 -28.71 19.11
CA TRP A 98 3.61 -27.68 18.82
C TRP A 98 3.81 -26.45 19.70
N SER A 99 3.51 -25.26 19.19
CA SER A 99 3.52 -24.00 19.92
C SER A 99 2.36 -23.10 19.48
N GLY A 100 1.75 -22.41 20.44
CA GLY A 100 0.66 -21.47 20.18
C GLY A 100 0.43 -20.53 21.35
N THR A 101 -0.41 -19.52 21.14
CA THR A 101 -0.72 -18.49 22.15
C THR A 101 -2.13 -18.63 22.68
N LEU A 102 -2.31 -18.25 23.95
CA LEU A 102 -3.62 -18.36 24.62
C LEU A 102 -4.65 -17.49 23.90
N ASP A 103 -5.83 -18.05 23.65
CA ASP A 103 -6.93 -17.25 23.14
C ASP A 103 -7.59 -16.49 24.30
N PRO A 104 -7.50 -15.14 24.33
CA PRO A 104 -7.97 -14.34 25.46
C PRO A 104 -9.50 -14.38 25.67
N GLU A 105 -10.26 -14.95 24.74
CA GLU A 105 -11.72 -15.00 24.79
C GLU A 105 -12.31 -16.25 25.48
N PHE A 106 -11.51 -17.28 25.78
CA PHE A 106 -11.99 -18.59 26.23
C PHE A 106 -11.48 -19.01 27.62
N TYR A 107 -11.50 -18.11 28.61
CA TYR A 107 -11.18 -18.46 29.99
C TYR A 107 -12.43 -18.74 30.83
N GLU A 108 -12.54 -19.95 31.37
CA GLU A 108 -13.59 -20.35 32.30
C GLU A 108 -13.02 -21.27 33.40
N GLU A 109 -13.38 -21.02 34.66
CA GLU A 109 -13.10 -21.91 35.79
C GLU A 109 -14.39 -22.22 36.58
N PRO A 110 -14.58 -23.48 37.02
CA PRO A 110 -15.71 -23.86 37.88
C PRO A 110 -15.79 -23.04 39.18
N TYR A 111 -16.83 -22.23 39.35
CA TYR A 111 -17.03 -21.41 40.57
C TYR A 111 -17.51 -22.22 41.80
N ALA A 112 -17.91 -23.48 41.62
CA ALA A 112 -18.51 -24.29 42.68
C ALA A 112 -17.48 -24.94 43.63
N TYR A 113 -16.19 -24.96 43.27
CA TYR A 113 -15.15 -25.72 43.96
C TYR A 113 -13.97 -24.83 44.35
N GLY A 114 -13.36 -25.11 45.51
CA GLY A 114 -12.22 -24.32 46.03
C GLY A 114 -10.84 -24.94 45.78
N LYS A 115 -10.76 -26.14 45.21
CA LYS A 115 -9.52 -26.86 44.82
C LYS A 115 -9.88 -28.17 44.08
N GLU A 116 -8.90 -28.78 43.43
CA GLU A 116 -8.99 -30.10 42.78
C GLU A 116 -10.09 -30.16 41.71
N TYR A 117 -10.24 -29.09 40.93
CA TYR A 117 -11.15 -29.00 39.79
C TYR A 117 -10.34 -28.81 38.50
N GLU A 118 -10.92 -29.23 37.37
CA GLU A 118 -10.30 -29.12 36.06
C GLU A 118 -10.52 -27.74 35.45
N VAL A 119 -9.48 -27.24 34.78
CA VAL A 119 -9.47 -25.98 34.02
C VAL A 119 -8.96 -26.28 32.62
N ALA A 120 -9.74 -25.91 31.61
CA ALA A 120 -9.37 -26.04 30.20
C ALA A 120 -8.85 -24.69 29.68
N LEU A 121 -7.66 -24.71 29.09
CA LEU A 121 -7.01 -23.55 28.49
C LEU A 121 -6.79 -23.82 27.00
N THR A 122 -7.38 -22.99 26.14
CA THR A 122 -7.27 -23.14 24.67
C THR A 122 -6.26 -22.17 24.08
N PHE A 123 -5.35 -22.71 23.29
CA PHE A 123 -4.28 -22.00 22.59
C PHE A 123 -4.43 -22.18 21.09
N SER A 124 -4.01 -21.20 20.30
CA SER A 124 -3.99 -21.27 18.83
C SER A 124 -2.62 -20.89 18.27
N ASP A 125 -2.19 -21.53 17.19
CA ASP A 125 -0.90 -21.26 16.56
C ASP A 125 -0.90 -19.97 15.72
N PHE A 126 -1.80 -19.88 14.75
CA PHE A 126 -1.91 -18.77 13.80
C PHE A 126 -3.13 -17.88 14.06
N GLY A 127 -4.00 -18.25 15.01
CA GLY A 127 -5.19 -17.46 15.35
C GLY A 127 -4.87 -16.03 15.78
N ILE A 128 -3.71 -15.82 16.41
CA ILE A 128 -3.22 -14.49 16.80
C ILE A 128 -2.99 -13.55 15.61
N LEU A 129 -2.74 -14.05 14.40
CA LEU A 129 -2.47 -13.22 13.22
C LEU A 129 -3.66 -12.33 12.84
N ASP A 130 -4.88 -12.75 13.18
CA ASP A 130 -6.12 -12.00 12.96
C ASP A 130 -6.22 -10.76 13.87
N ARG A 131 -5.50 -10.77 15.00
CA ARG A 131 -5.46 -9.67 15.98
C ARG A 131 -4.29 -8.71 15.75
N LEU A 132 -3.39 -9.02 14.80
CA LEU A 132 -2.17 -8.26 14.57
C LEU A 132 -2.26 -7.48 13.26
N LYS A 133 -2.15 -6.16 13.33
CA LYS A 133 -2.11 -5.30 12.14
C LYS A 133 -0.76 -5.33 11.44
N TYR A 134 -0.76 -5.35 10.11
CA TYR A 134 0.43 -5.18 9.29
C TYR A 134 1.10 -3.82 9.56
N ASN A 135 2.43 -3.77 9.56
CA ASN A 135 3.18 -2.56 9.90
C ASN A 135 4.56 -2.46 9.21
N LEU A 136 4.74 -3.17 8.09
CA LEU A 136 5.91 -3.02 7.24
C LEU A 136 5.65 -1.97 6.15
N SER A 137 6.70 -1.56 5.46
CA SER A 137 6.68 -0.54 4.41
C SER A 137 7.62 -0.92 3.26
N GLY A 138 7.43 -0.31 2.09
CA GLY A 138 8.28 -0.54 0.93
C GLY A 138 8.10 -1.91 0.30
N MET A 139 9.11 -2.37 -0.43
CA MET A 139 9.08 -3.70 -1.06
C MET A 139 9.47 -4.77 -0.04
N GLN A 140 8.68 -5.83 0.08
CA GLN A 140 8.94 -6.91 1.03
C GLN A 140 8.92 -8.25 0.30
N THR A 141 9.88 -9.12 0.60
CA THR A 141 9.81 -10.52 0.17
C THR A 141 8.67 -11.23 0.91
N LEU A 142 8.05 -12.22 0.27
CA LEU A 142 7.02 -13.02 0.96
C LEU A 142 7.60 -13.72 2.19
N GLU A 143 8.84 -14.20 2.11
CA GLU A 143 9.56 -14.76 3.27
C GLU A 143 9.74 -13.74 4.40
N GLY A 144 10.10 -12.49 4.08
CA GLY A 144 10.24 -11.43 5.08
C GLY A 144 8.93 -11.16 5.82
N ILE A 145 7.81 -11.14 5.10
CA ILE A 145 6.47 -10.99 5.70
C ILE A 145 6.13 -12.21 6.57
N LEU A 146 6.39 -13.44 6.10
CA LEU A 146 6.14 -14.66 6.88
C LEU A 146 6.94 -14.69 8.18
N LEU A 147 8.24 -14.40 8.11
CA LEU A 147 9.11 -14.36 9.29
C LEU A 147 8.68 -13.25 10.26
N HIS A 148 8.27 -12.10 9.73
CA HIS A 148 7.72 -11.03 10.55
C HIS A 148 6.42 -11.46 11.26
N ALA A 149 5.51 -12.14 10.56
CA ALA A 149 4.27 -12.65 11.13
C ALA A 149 4.53 -13.70 12.22
N LEU A 150 5.44 -14.65 11.97
CA LEU A 150 5.85 -15.66 12.95
C LEU A 150 6.57 -15.06 14.17
N GLN A 151 7.41 -14.04 13.96
CA GLN A 151 8.05 -13.34 15.07
C GLN A 151 7.01 -12.65 15.97
N ARG A 152 6.00 -12.03 15.36
CA ARG A 152 4.94 -11.29 16.08
C ARG A 152 3.88 -12.20 16.70
N SER A 153 3.67 -13.40 16.15
CA SER A 153 2.79 -14.40 16.77
C SER A 153 3.35 -14.97 18.08
N ARG A 154 4.66 -14.76 18.36
CA ARG A 154 5.39 -15.24 19.55
C ARG A 154 5.53 -16.75 19.67
N ILE A 155 4.98 -17.53 18.74
CA ILE A 155 5.09 -18.99 18.75
C ILE A 155 6.56 -19.41 18.54
N ASN A 156 6.94 -20.53 19.14
CA ASN A 156 8.22 -21.15 18.85
C ASN A 156 8.09 -22.08 17.64
N HIS A 157 9.13 -22.13 16.82
CA HIS A 157 9.24 -23.10 15.75
C HIS A 157 10.72 -23.40 15.44
N GLY A 158 10.99 -24.60 14.94
CA GLY A 158 12.32 -25.06 14.54
C GLY A 158 12.80 -24.53 13.18
N GLY A 159 11.99 -23.71 12.52
CA GLY A 159 12.31 -23.11 11.22
C GLY A 159 11.11 -23.04 10.27
N LEU A 160 11.34 -22.44 9.10
CA LEU A 160 10.40 -22.36 7.97
C LEU A 160 10.87 -23.34 6.89
N ASN A 161 10.10 -24.40 6.60
CA ASN A 161 10.42 -25.38 5.57
C ASN A 161 9.67 -25.09 4.26
N GLN A 162 10.38 -25.20 3.13
CA GLN A 162 9.91 -24.86 1.78
C GLN A 162 10.26 -25.96 0.76
N ASP A 163 10.55 -27.18 1.21
CA ASP A 163 11.10 -28.26 0.37
C ASP A 163 10.09 -28.76 -0.68
N TYR A 164 8.80 -28.60 -0.39
CA TYR A 164 7.66 -29.05 -1.20
C TYR A 164 7.07 -27.94 -2.08
N LEU A 165 7.93 -27.02 -2.54
CA LEU A 165 7.59 -26.04 -3.57
C LEU A 165 7.99 -26.56 -4.96
N THR A 166 7.05 -26.55 -5.89
CA THR A 166 7.23 -26.99 -7.30
C THR A 166 6.83 -25.94 -8.33
N THR A 167 6.59 -24.72 -7.87
CA THR A 167 6.44 -23.55 -8.75
C THR A 167 7.81 -22.97 -9.07
N PHE A 168 7.99 -22.51 -10.31
CA PHE A 168 9.23 -21.95 -10.82
C PHE A 168 8.99 -20.60 -11.48
N LEU A 169 9.96 -19.71 -11.31
CA LEU A 169 10.15 -18.50 -12.11
C LEU A 169 10.82 -18.87 -13.45
N ALA A 170 10.93 -17.88 -14.33
CA ALA A 170 11.71 -18.02 -15.56
C ALA A 170 13.15 -18.51 -15.29
N GLY A 171 13.72 -19.26 -16.23
CA GLY A 171 15.06 -19.84 -16.07
C GLY A 171 15.14 -21.03 -15.11
N ASN A 172 13.99 -21.65 -14.77
CA ASN A 172 13.91 -22.82 -13.87
C ASN A 172 14.40 -22.53 -12.44
N VAL A 173 14.26 -21.28 -12.00
CA VAL A 173 14.53 -20.88 -10.60
C VAL A 173 13.30 -21.21 -9.77
N ARG A 174 13.46 -21.96 -8.67
CA ARG A 174 12.33 -22.28 -7.79
C ARG A 174 11.74 -20.98 -7.22
N ALA A 175 10.43 -20.85 -7.30
CA ALA A 175 9.68 -19.68 -6.83
C ALA A 175 9.47 -19.73 -5.32
N THR A 176 10.57 -19.73 -4.56
CA THR A 176 10.54 -19.68 -3.10
C THR A 176 10.10 -18.29 -2.61
N PRO A 177 9.42 -18.18 -1.45
CA PRO A 177 9.02 -16.92 -0.84
C PRO A 177 10.09 -15.81 -0.74
N ASP A 178 11.39 -16.12 -0.73
CA ASP A 178 12.48 -15.13 -0.75
C ASP A 178 12.76 -14.54 -2.15
N LYS A 179 12.23 -15.17 -3.21
CA LYS A 179 12.40 -14.75 -4.60
C LYS A 179 11.24 -13.92 -5.13
N ILE A 180 10.11 -13.89 -4.42
CA ILE A 180 8.93 -13.10 -4.78
C ILE A 180 8.77 -11.97 -3.76
N SER A 181 8.50 -10.77 -4.26
CA SER A 181 8.24 -9.60 -3.45
C SER A 181 6.89 -8.96 -3.78
N VAL A 182 6.36 -8.20 -2.82
CA VAL A 182 5.12 -7.41 -2.94
C VAL A 182 5.32 -6.03 -2.32
N ARG A 183 4.51 -5.07 -2.76
CA ARG A 183 4.49 -3.73 -2.18
C ARG A 183 3.65 -3.72 -0.91
N SER A 184 4.24 -3.22 0.18
CA SER A 184 3.55 -3.05 1.46
C SER A 184 2.29 -2.18 1.35
N ASP A 185 2.30 -1.18 0.45
CA ASP A 185 1.19 -0.26 0.18
C ASP A 185 -0.12 -0.97 -0.21
N ASN A 186 -0.06 -2.24 -0.64
CA ASN A 186 -1.23 -3.04 -0.99
C ASN A 186 -2.05 -3.49 0.23
N PHE A 187 -1.44 -3.47 1.41
CA PHE A 187 -2.04 -3.94 2.67
C PHE A 187 -2.53 -2.80 3.56
N TYR A 188 -2.69 -1.62 2.98
CA TYR A 188 -3.30 -0.46 3.59
C TYR A 188 -4.40 0.04 2.67
N ASP A 189 -5.56 0.37 3.24
CA ASP A 189 -6.67 0.93 2.47
C ASP A 189 -6.48 2.43 2.16
N GLU A 190 -7.51 3.06 1.59
CA GLU A 190 -7.48 4.47 1.18
C GLU A 190 -7.33 5.45 2.36
N ASP A 191 -7.78 5.03 3.55
CA ASP A 191 -7.66 5.80 4.80
C ASP A 191 -6.32 5.52 5.52
N GLY A 192 -5.54 4.55 5.03
CA GLY A 192 -4.27 4.14 5.61
C GLY A 192 -4.42 3.11 6.75
N GLU A 193 -5.59 2.50 6.89
CA GLU A 193 -5.81 1.43 7.85
C GLU A 193 -5.20 0.12 7.33
N ALA A 194 -4.46 -0.56 8.20
CA ALA A 194 -3.74 -1.77 7.83
C ALA A 194 -4.64 -3.03 7.85
N SER A 195 -4.41 -3.95 6.93
CA SER A 195 -4.95 -5.32 6.98
C SER A 195 -4.40 -6.10 8.18
N THR A 196 -5.09 -7.18 8.58
CA THR A 196 -4.53 -8.11 9.58
C THR A 196 -3.39 -8.93 8.97
N LEU A 197 -2.46 -9.43 9.78
CA LEU A 197 -1.40 -10.31 9.30
C LEU A 197 -1.95 -11.61 8.70
N LYS A 198 -3.13 -12.05 9.16
CA LYS A 198 -3.84 -13.19 8.58
C LYS A 198 -4.23 -12.88 7.13
N ASP A 199 -4.94 -11.77 6.90
CA ASP A 199 -5.36 -11.34 5.55
C ASP A 199 -4.16 -11.17 4.60
N VAL A 200 -3.04 -10.62 5.11
CA VAL A 200 -1.82 -10.45 4.34
C VAL A 200 -1.22 -11.80 3.94
N VAL A 201 -1.08 -12.73 4.90
CA VAL A 201 -0.50 -14.06 4.64
C VAL A 201 -1.37 -14.86 3.70
N GLU A 202 -2.69 -14.86 3.89
CA GLU A 202 -3.63 -15.50 2.97
C GLU A 202 -3.57 -14.85 1.59
N GLY A 203 -3.66 -13.52 1.52
CA GLY A 203 -3.67 -12.76 0.27
C GLY A 203 -2.42 -12.98 -0.60
N MET A 204 -1.24 -13.09 0.00
CA MET A 204 0.03 -13.26 -0.73
C MET A 204 0.38 -14.71 -1.08
N LEU A 205 -0.26 -15.70 -0.44
CA LEU A 205 0.01 -17.13 -0.67
C LEU A 205 -1.08 -17.81 -1.50
N GLN A 206 -2.34 -17.37 -1.38
CA GLN A 206 -3.51 -17.94 -2.05
C GLN A 206 -3.35 -18.00 -3.57
N PRO A 207 -2.93 -16.93 -4.29
CA PRO A 207 -2.76 -16.97 -5.74
C PRO A 207 -1.67 -17.93 -6.18
N LEU A 208 -0.66 -18.13 -5.33
CA LEU A 208 0.44 -19.07 -5.56
C LEU A 208 0.04 -20.50 -5.17
N SER A 209 -1.19 -20.75 -4.72
CA SER A 209 -1.66 -22.05 -4.22
C SER A 209 -0.78 -22.63 -3.11
N LEU A 210 -0.20 -21.75 -2.28
CA LEU A 210 0.66 -22.14 -1.17
C LEU A 210 -0.16 -22.30 0.10
N ARG A 211 0.20 -23.30 0.91
CA ARG A 211 -0.41 -23.60 2.20
C ARG A 211 0.61 -23.43 3.31
N MET A 212 0.15 -23.01 4.48
CA MET A 212 0.93 -22.83 5.70
C MET A 212 0.39 -23.71 6.82
N VAL A 213 1.23 -24.55 7.42
CA VAL A 213 0.84 -25.44 8.53
C VAL A 213 1.98 -25.59 9.54
N GLN A 214 1.65 -25.71 10.82
CA GLN A 214 2.59 -26.16 11.84
C GLN A 214 2.53 -27.69 11.98
N ARG A 215 3.66 -28.38 11.81
CA ARG A 215 3.78 -29.83 12.03
C ARG A 215 5.15 -30.19 12.60
N ASN A 216 5.14 -30.99 13.66
CA ASN A 216 6.35 -31.52 14.32
C ASN A 216 7.38 -30.42 14.67
N GLY A 217 6.88 -29.35 15.28
CA GLY A 217 7.67 -28.19 15.69
C GLY A 217 8.16 -27.29 14.55
N LYS A 218 7.80 -27.53 13.29
CA LYS A 218 8.20 -26.72 12.13
C LYS A 218 7.01 -26.04 11.48
N ILE A 219 7.25 -24.90 10.83
CA ILE A 219 6.29 -24.25 9.95
C ILE A 219 6.59 -24.67 8.51
N TRP A 220 5.58 -25.14 7.79
CA TRP A 220 5.71 -25.61 6.41
C TRP A 220 4.98 -24.67 5.47
N ILE A 221 5.66 -24.25 4.40
CA ILE A 221 5.07 -23.58 3.25
C ILE A 221 5.21 -24.52 2.04
N TYR A 222 4.09 -24.93 1.46
CA TYR A 222 4.10 -25.96 0.43
C TYR A 222 2.98 -25.75 -0.60
N ASP A 223 3.15 -26.28 -1.81
CA ASP A 223 2.05 -26.51 -2.75
C ASP A 223 1.67 -27.99 -2.79
N LEU A 224 0.41 -28.28 -3.13
CA LEU A 224 -0.12 -29.64 -3.13
C LEU A 224 0.62 -30.56 -4.11
N ASN A 225 1.06 -30.03 -5.25
CA ASN A 225 1.82 -30.78 -6.23
C ASN A 225 3.20 -31.19 -5.68
N GLY A 226 3.87 -30.30 -4.95
CA GLY A 226 5.13 -30.60 -4.28
C GLY A 226 4.98 -31.57 -3.12
N LEU A 227 3.90 -31.47 -2.33
CA LEU A 227 3.58 -32.47 -1.32
C LEU A 227 3.39 -33.85 -1.98
N TYR A 228 2.65 -33.92 -3.09
CA TYR A 228 2.43 -35.18 -3.80
C TYR A 228 3.74 -35.77 -4.37
N LEU A 229 4.60 -34.96 -5.00
CA LEU A 229 5.78 -35.44 -5.73
C LEU A 229 6.99 -35.70 -4.82
N ASN A 230 7.22 -34.81 -3.85
CA ASN A 230 8.49 -34.73 -3.14
C ASN A 230 8.41 -35.20 -1.69
N ALA A 231 7.22 -35.19 -1.07
CA ALA A 231 7.11 -35.63 0.31
C ALA A 231 7.30 -37.15 0.43
N PRO A 232 7.94 -37.61 1.52
CA PRO A 232 7.98 -39.03 1.81
C PRO A 232 6.56 -39.53 2.06
N ALA A 233 6.31 -40.77 1.65
CA ALA A 233 5.06 -41.46 1.88
C ALA A 233 5.14 -42.24 3.20
N ARG A 234 4.11 -42.10 4.04
CA ARG A 234 3.97 -42.85 5.29
C ARG A 234 2.61 -43.54 5.33
N GLU A 235 2.60 -44.81 5.72
CA GLU A 235 1.37 -45.55 5.93
C GLU A 235 0.62 -45.03 7.17
N VAL A 236 -0.68 -44.81 7.02
CA VAL A 236 -1.58 -44.53 8.15
C VAL A 236 -1.88 -45.82 8.86
N VAL A 237 -1.64 -45.85 10.17
CA VAL A 237 -1.89 -47.02 11.02
C VAL A 237 -3.16 -46.78 11.81
N TRP A 238 -4.26 -47.39 11.38
CA TRP A 238 -5.54 -47.35 12.08
C TRP A 238 -5.47 -48.11 13.42
N SER A 239 -5.90 -47.49 14.52
CA SER A 239 -5.77 -48.05 15.87
C SER A 239 -7.06 -48.68 16.40
N ARG A 240 -8.21 -48.45 15.72
CA ARG A 240 -9.53 -48.97 16.09
C ARG A 240 -10.26 -49.54 14.87
N ASP A 241 -11.48 -50.02 15.06
CA ASP A 241 -12.33 -50.60 13.99
C ASP A 241 -13.49 -49.64 13.61
N ASN A 242 -13.24 -48.34 13.52
CA ASN A 242 -14.25 -47.30 13.27
C ASN A 242 -14.04 -46.53 11.95
N GLN A 243 -13.25 -47.07 11.02
CA GLN A 243 -12.94 -46.37 9.77
C GLN A 243 -14.18 -46.24 8.88
N ALA A 244 -14.31 -45.07 8.26
CA ALA A 244 -15.32 -44.77 7.26
C ALA A 244 -14.64 -44.36 5.95
N MET A 245 -15.16 -44.88 4.83
CA MET A 245 -14.81 -44.42 3.48
C MET A 245 -15.93 -43.53 2.95
N GLY A 246 -15.58 -42.29 2.62
CA GLY A 246 -16.43 -41.29 2.01
C GLY A 246 -15.87 -40.78 0.69
N VAL A 247 -16.38 -39.63 0.28
CA VAL A 247 -15.90 -38.90 -0.90
C VAL A 247 -15.73 -37.43 -0.54
N ASP A 248 -14.67 -36.83 -1.05
CA ASP A 248 -14.46 -35.39 -1.01
C ASP A 248 -15.44 -34.66 -1.95
N LYS A 249 -15.55 -33.34 -1.79
CA LYS A 249 -16.36 -32.49 -2.65
C LYS A 249 -15.83 -32.42 -4.08
N VAL A 250 -16.72 -32.07 -5.00
CA VAL A 250 -16.42 -31.77 -6.40
C VAL A 250 -16.89 -30.36 -6.72
N ALA A 251 -16.16 -29.65 -7.58
CA ALA A 251 -16.48 -28.26 -7.95
C ALA A 251 -16.90 -28.15 -9.41
N ASN A 252 -17.84 -27.26 -9.71
CA ASN A 252 -18.31 -26.99 -11.07
C ASN A 252 -17.34 -26.06 -11.79
N ASN A 253 -17.21 -24.83 -11.29
CA ASN A 253 -16.25 -23.84 -11.79
C ASN A 253 -15.30 -23.39 -10.69
N ALA A 254 -14.15 -22.85 -11.11
CA ALA A 254 -13.35 -21.95 -10.29
C ALA A 254 -13.36 -20.55 -10.92
N GLN A 255 -13.61 -19.55 -10.09
CA GLN A 255 -13.51 -18.13 -10.43
C GLN A 255 -12.56 -17.46 -9.43
N ILE A 256 -11.51 -16.82 -9.94
CA ILE A 256 -10.56 -16.05 -9.15
C ILE A 256 -10.64 -14.60 -9.62
N THR A 257 -10.97 -13.69 -8.71
CA THR A 257 -10.95 -12.25 -8.95
C THR A 257 -9.68 -11.68 -8.33
N PHE A 258 -8.78 -11.16 -9.15
CA PHE A 258 -7.59 -10.47 -8.67
C PHE A 258 -7.79 -8.95 -8.73
N SER A 259 -7.65 -8.28 -7.58
CA SER A 259 -7.68 -6.83 -7.49
C SER A 259 -6.26 -6.26 -7.46
N PRO A 260 -5.76 -5.64 -8.54
CA PRO A 260 -4.39 -5.12 -8.60
C PRO A 260 -4.17 -3.83 -7.79
N TYR A 261 -5.23 -3.20 -7.26
CA TYR A 261 -5.19 -1.92 -6.53
C TYR A 261 -4.32 -0.86 -7.23
N SER A 262 -4.70 -0.52 -8.46
CA SER A 262 -3.95 0.45 -9.27
C SER A 262 -4.60 1.82 -9.26
N ASP A 263 -3.84 2.83 -8.81
CA ASP A 263 -4.19 4.24 -8.98
C ASP A 263 -3.10 4.94 -9.80
N ALA A 264 -3.52 5.59 -10.88
CA ALA A 264 -2.61 6.35 -11.73
C ALA A 264 -1.96 7.53 -11.00
N LYS A 265 -2.61 8.03 -9.95
CA LYS A 265 -2.14 9.18 -9.19
C LYS A 265 -1.22 8.74 -8.06
N LEU A 266 0.05 9.09 -8.17
CA LEU A 266 1.08 8.73 -7.21
C LEU A 266 1.22 9.77 -6.08
N LEU A 267 1.20 11.05 -6.46
CA LEU A 267 1.16 12.18 -5.51
C LEU A 267 -0.15 12.93 -5.75
N ASP A 268 -1.18 12.61 -4.97
CA ASP A 268 -2.48 13.32 -5.02
C ASP A 268 -2.92 13.85 -3.65
N LYS A 269 -2.07 13.74 -2.62
CA LYS A 269 -2.37 14.31 -1.31
C LYS A 269 -2.45 15.83 -1.43
N GLU A 270 -3.64 16.36 -1.22
CA GLU A 270 -3.85 17.79 -1.19
C GLU A 270 -3.25 18.41 0.08
N VAL A 271 -2.95 19.70 0.01
CA VAL A 271 -2.55 20.46 1.19
C VAL A 271 -3.78 20.69 2.05
N VAL A 272 -3.75 20.18 3.28
CA VAL A 272 -4.83 20.37 4.25
C VAL A 272 -4.48 21.53 5.18
N TYR A 273 -5.40 22.47 5.33
CA TYR A 273 -5.32 23.55 6.31
C TYR A 273 -5.95 23.09 7.63
N GLU A 274 -5.23 23.22 8.75
CA GLU A 274 -5.63 22.61 10.03
C GLU A 274 -5.91 23.64 11.14
N ASP A 275 -5.97 24.92 10.78
CA ASP A 275 -6.37 25.98 11.71
C ASP A 275 -7.88 26.25 11.63
N ALA A 276 -8.38 27.05 12.57
CA ALA A 276 -9.76 27.49 12.55
C ALA A 276 -9.99 28.55 11.46
N TYR A 277 -11.06 28.38 10.70
CA TYR A 277 -11.59 29.36 9.76
C TYR A 277 -13.12 29.37 9.86
N SER A 278 -13.75 30.46 9.43
CA SER A 278 -15.21 30.60 9.45
C SER A 278 -15.64 31.74 8.53
N GLU A 279 -16.80 31.58 7.89
CA GLU A 279 -17.47 32.63 7.10
C GLU A 279 -17.78 33.88 7.93
N SER A 280 -17.91 33.75 9.26
CA SER A 280 -18.19 34.86 10.18
C SER A 280 -16.98 35.74 10.51
N VAL A 281 -15.78 35.29 10.14
CA VAL A 281 -14.50 35.92 10.50
C VAL A 281 -13.93 36.61 9.27
N THR A 282 -13.92 37.94 9.27
CA THR A 282 -13.47 38.74 8.13
C THR A 282 -12.61 39.93 8.59
N ASN A 283 -11.76 40.44 7.70
CA ASN A 283 -10.86 41.55 7.99
C ASN A 283 -10.60 42.41 6.75
N LEU A 284 -11.03 43.67 6.81
CA LEU A 284 -10.87 44.65 5.74
C LEU A 284 -9.70 45.60 5.95
N THR A 285 -8.91 45.38 7.01
CA THR A 285 -7.71 46.16 7.30
C THR A 285 -6.47 45.47 6.74
N SER A 286 -5.38 46.24 6.58
CA SER A 286 -4.08 45.67 6.22
C SER A 286 -3.34 45.01 7.39
N ASP A 287 -3.82 45.21 8.62
CA ASP A 287 -3.17 44.71 9.82
C ASP A 287 -3.67 43.32 10.18
N LYS A 288 -2.81 42.57 10.88
CA LYS A 288 -3.13 41.22 11.34
C LYS A 288 -4.13 41.31 12.51
N PRO A 289 -5.31 40.68 12.44
CA PRO A 289 -6.25 40.59 13.56
C PRO A 289 -5.68 39.83 14.77
N SER A 290 -6.24 40.07 15.96
CA SER A 290 -5.78 39.39 17.18
C SER A 290 -6.18 37.92 17.24
N GLY A 291 -7.26 37.52 16.56
CA GLY A 291 -7.81 36.15 16.58
C GLY A 291 -7.22 35.20 15.55
N GLY A 292 -6.31 35.66 14.68
CA GLY A 292 -5.78 34.88 13.58
C GLY A 292 -5.26 35.79 12.47
N GLU A 293 -4.67 35.21 11.43
CA GLU A 293 -4.19 35.98 10.28
C GLU A 293 -5.06 35.70 9.06
N TYR A 294 -5.94 36.64 8.75
CA TYR A 294 -6.88 36.54 7.65
C TYR A 294 -7.21 37.91 7.06
N TYR A 295 -7.59 37.93 5.78
CA TYR A 295 -7.89 39.15 5.02
C TYR A 295 -9.03 38.89 4.03
N SER A 296 -9.96 39.84 3.93
CA SER A 296 -11.20 39.70 3.15
C SER A 296 -11.25 40.65 1.96
N TYR A 297 -11.90 40.19 0.89
CA TYR A 297 -11.90 40.84 -0.41
C TYR A 297 -13.32 41.04 -0.92
N TYR A 298 -13.56 42.15 -1.59
CA TYR A 298 -14.77 42.43 -2.36
C TYR A 298 -14.66 41.89 -3.80
N PRO A 299 -15.72 41.94 -4.62
CA PRO A 299 -15.67 41.65 -6.05
C PRO A 299 -14.66 42.55 -6.79
N ASP A 300 -14.57 43.80 -6.36
CA ASP A 300 -13.59 44.80 -6.78
C ASP A 300 -13.51 45.91 -5.72
N TYR A 301 -12.66 46.92 -5.89
CA TYR A 301 -12.56 48.07 -4.99
C TYR A 301 -13.29 49.33 -5.51
N SER A 302 -14.31 49.19 -6.37
CA SER A 302 -15.12 50.30 -6.85
C SER A 302 -15.96 50.93 -5.74
N ASP A 303 -15.99 52.26 -5.71
CA ASP A 303 -16.83 53.04 -4.79
C ASP A 303 -18.34 52.82 -5.01
N ASP A 304 -18.74 52.19 -6.12
CA ASP A 304 -20.13 51.81 -6.42
C ASP A 304 -20.70 50.77 -5.43
N HIS A 305 -19.83 50.03 -4.73
CA HIS A 305 -20.23 49.05 -3.71
C HIS A 305 -20.50 49.69 -2.33
N LYS A 306 -20.58 51.02 -2.24
CA LYS A 306 -20.91 51.74 -1.01
C LYS A 306 -22.42 51.99 -0.88
N ILE A 307 -22.95 51.78 0.32
CA ILE A 307 -24.29 52.23 0.72
C ILE A 307 -24.11 53.54 1.50
N GLY A 308 -24.28 54.66 0.81
CA GLY A 308 -24.00 55.99 1.38
C GLY A 308 -22.50 56.23 1.51
N TYR A 309 -21.99 56.26 2.75
CA TYR A 309 -20.55 56.45 3.02
C TYR A 309 -19.85 55.17 3.49
N GLU A 310 -20.60 54.08 3.70
CA GLU A 310 -20.09 52.81 4.21
C GLU A 310 -20.06 51.76 3.11
N TRP A 311 -19.09 50.85 3.17
CA TRP A 311 -18.99 49.73 2.23
C TRP A 311 -20.04 48.66 2.54
N ASP A 312 -20.67 48.11 1.51
CA ASP A 312 -21.66 47.05 1.67
C ASP A 312 -20.99 45.74 2.11
N TYR A 313 -20.99 45.49 3.41
CA TYR A 313 -20.41 44.28 3.99
C TYR A 313 -21.02 42.98 3.48
N SER A 314 -22.25 43.01 2.95
CA SER A 314 -22.91 41.85 2.37
C SER A 314 -22.37 41.48 0.99
N LEU A 315 -21.49 42.30 0.40
CA LEU A 315 -20.83 42.00 -0.87
C LEU A 315 -19.46 41.34 -0.72
N LEU A 316 -19.01 40.97 0.49
CA LEU A 316 -17.70 40.31 0.63
C LEU A 316 -17.63 39.04 -0.22
N SER A 317 -16.62 38.98 -1.07
CA SER A 317 -16.39 37.89 -2.01
C SER A 317 -15.80 36.70 -1.27
N PHE A 318 -14.61 36.81 -0.69
CA PHE A 318 -13.94 35.70 -0.01
C PHE A 318 -12.99 36.20 1.09
N THR A 319 -12.55 35.28 1.94
CA THR A 319 -11.50 35.52 2.95
C THR A 319 -10.37 34.51 2.78
N ILE A 320 -9.13 34.97 2.78
CA ILE A 320 -7.95 34.10 2.87
C ILE A 320 -7.49 34.02 4.34
N PHE A 321 -7.31 32.80 4.84
CA PHE A 321 -6.78 32.49 6.16
C PHE A 321 -5.36 31.93 6.03
N LEU A 322 -4.46 32.29 6.95
CA LEU A 322 -3.07 31.83 6.98
C LEU A 322 -2.76 31.09 8.27
N SER A 323 -1.94 30.05 8.20
CA SER A 323 -1.42 29.35 9.38
C SER A 323 -0.08 28.66 9.11
N ASP A 324 0.62 28.31 10.19
CA ASP A 324 1.71 27.34 10.16
C ASP A 324 1.20 25.90 10.34
N ARG A 325 -0.07 25.72 10.70
CA ARG A 325 -0.72 24.42 10.89
C ARG A 325 -1.32 23.92 9.57
N GLY A 326 -0.78 22.82 9.07
CA GLY A 326 -1.25 22.14 7.87
C GLY A 326 -0.45 20.88 7.59
N SER A 327 -0.99 20.04 6.71
CA SER A 327 -0.42 18.75 6.33
C SER A 327 -0.51 18.51 4.80
N GLY A 328 -0.06 17.33 4.35
CA GLY A 328 -0.03 16.94 2.92
C GLY A 328 1.32 17.13 2.22
N LEU A 329 2.29 17.81 2.85
CA LEU A 329 3.66 18.00 2.36
C LEU A 329 4.67 17.46 3.37
N ALA A 330 5.81 16.96 2.89
CA ALA A 330 6.91 16.53 3.75
C ALA A 330 7.64 17.74 4.37
N GLU A 331 7.74 18.83 3.64
CA GLU A 331 8.39 20.06 4.08
C GLU A 331 7.76 21.28 3.40
N LYS A 332 7.71 22.41 4.10
CA LYS A 332 7.36 23.74 3.57
C LYS A 332 8.33 24.78 4.12
N TYR A 333 8.73 25.74 3.30
CA TYR A 333 9.55 26.87 3.73
C TYR A 333 8.90 27.63 4.89
N GLY A 334 9.65 27.85 5.97
CA GLY A 334 9.14 28.41 7.23
C GLY A 334 8.45 29.79 7.09
N PRO A 335 9.01 30.73 6.31
CA PRO A 335 8.37 32.04 6.09
C PRO A 335 7.12 32.02 5.19
N ALA A 336 6.91 30.97 4.38
CA ALA A 336 5.65 30.76 3.67
C ALA A 336 4.56 30.27 4.65
N LYS A 337 3.28 30.39 4.32
CA LYS A 337 2.18 29.90 5.17
C LYS A 337 1.32 28.89 4.44
N TYR A 338 0.70 27.98 5.18
CA TYR A 338 -0.49 27.31 4.66
C TYR A 338 -1.60 28.33 4.55
N PHE A 339 -2.40 28.24 3.49
CA PHE A 339 -3.59 29.07 3.35
C PHE A 339 -4.84 28.23 3.15
N HIS A 340 -5.98 28.84 3.48
CA HIS A 340 -7.31 28.43 3.06
C HIS A 340 -8.09 29.65 2.57
N ILE A 341 -8.64 29.59 1.35
CA ILE A 341 -9.60 30.56 0.83
C ILE A 341 -10.99 30.03 1.13
N GLN A 342 -11.71 30.74 1.98
CA GLN A 342 -13.13 30.52 2.28
C GLN A 342 -13.97 31.41 1.37
N PRO A 343 -14.74 30.85 0.44
CA PRO A 343 -15.75 31.60 -0.30
C PRO A 343 -16.79 32.19 0.64
N LEU A 344 -17.28 33.38 0.29
CA LEU A 344 -18.45 34.02 0.90
C LEU A 344 -19.49 34.18 -0.21
N MET A 345 -19.65 35.39 -0.76
CA MET A 345 -20.51 35.63 -1.93
C MET A 345 -19.81 35.34 -3.28
N GLY A 346 -18.51 35.08 -3.25
CA GLY A 346 -17.71 34.72 -4.43
C GLY A 346 -16.42 34.00 -4.04
N GLY A 347 -15.47 33.93 -4.98
CA GLY A 347 -14.23 33.18 -4.78
C GLY A 347 -14.37 31.68 -4.97
N GLN A 348 -13.23 30.98 -4.89
CA GLN A 348 -13.16 29.53 -5.08
C GLN A 348 -12.45 28.90 -3.89
N GLU A 349 -13.13 27.94 -3.25
CA GLU A 349 -12.59 27.24 -2.08
C GLU A 349 -11.29 26.54 -2.44
N SER A 350 -10.23 26.81 -1.68
CA SER A 350 -8.92 26.30 -2.01
C SER A 350 -7.95 26.38 -0.84
N SER A 351 -7.17 25.32 -0.64
CA SER A 351 -6.04 25.29 0.32
C SER A 351 -4.71 25.06 -0.38
N GLY A 352 -3.61 25.51 0.22
CA GLY A 352 -2.28 25.40 -0.39
C GLY A 352 -1.18 26.12 0.39
N VAL A 353 -0.11 26.49 -0.31
CA VAL A 353 1.02 27.26 0.24
C VAL A 353 0.99 28.68 -0.32
N ALA A 354 0.87 29.66 0.57
CA ALA A 354 0.95 31.08 0.24
C ALA A 354 2.40 31.54 0.34
N PHE A 355 2.91 32.16 -0.72
CA PHE A 355 4.25 32.73 -0.75
C PHE A 355 4.21 34.26 -0.64
N SER A 356 3.32 34.91 -1.40
CA SER A 356 3.17 36.37 -1.39
C SER A 356 1.78 36.76 -1.86
N PHE A 357 1.17 37.73 -1.20
CA PHE A 357 -0.05 38.36 -1.69
C PHE A 357 -0.25 39.75 -1.07
N TYR A 358 -1.13 40.57 -1.63
CA TYR A 358 -1.54 41.84 -1.03
C TYR A 358 -2.84 41.69 -0.26
N THR A 359 -2.92 42.31 0.92
CA THR A 359 -4.15 42.35 1.72
C THR A 359 -5.33 42.92 0.93
N GLY A 360 -6.53 42.46 1.29
CA GLY A 360 -7.78 43.00 0.79
C GLY A 360 -8.14 44.36 1.40
N GLY A 361 -9.43 44.59 1.63
CA GLY A 361 -9.94 45.92 1.99
C GLY A 361 -10.14 46.80 0.76
N HIS A 362 -9.74 48.07 0.81
CA HIS A 362 -10.11 49.06 -0.20
C HIS A 362 -8.90 49.69 -0.90
N GLY A 363 -8.94 49.70 -2.24
CA GLY A 363 -8.10 50.55 -3.07
C GLY A 363 -7.08 49.83 -3.97
N ALA A 364 -6.69 50.56 -5.01
CA ALA A 364 -5.64 50.18 -5.94
C ALA A 364 -4.26 50.11 -5.26
N LEU A 365 -3.30 49.40 -5.84
CA LEU A 365 -1.93 49.33 -5.31
C LEU A 365 -1.29 50.71 -5.14
N THR A 366 -1.60 51.65 -6.04
CA THR A 366 -1.11 53.04 -6.04
C THR A 366 -1.57 53.85 -4.83
N SER A 367 -2.64 53.43 -4.15
CA SER A 367 -3.08 54.08 -2.90
C SER A 367 -2.12 53.82 -1.73
N GLY A 368 -1.28 52.78 -1.82
CA GLY A 368 -0.39 52.35 -0.74
C GLY A 368 -1.11 51.74 0.47
N PHE A 369 -2.44 51.65 0.44
CA PHE A 369 -3.24 51.00 1.47
C PHE A 369 -3.02 49.49 1.51
N PRO A 370 -3.23 48.72 0.42
CA PRO A 370 -2.99 47.28 0.45
C PRO A 370 -1.52 47.01 0.78
N LYS A 371 -1.27 46.16 1.78
CA LYS A 371 0.08 45.80 2.21
C LYS A 371 0.42 44.40 1.71
N ARG A 372 1.65 44.23 1.22
CA ARG A 372 2.17 42.91 0.93
C ARG A 372 2.33 42.11 2.22
N LYS A 373 1.93 40.84 2.18
CA LYS A 373 2.13 39.86 3.25
C LYS A 373 3.12 38.80 2.82
N LEU A 374 3.73 38.17 3.83
CA LEU A 374 4.75 37.13 3.70
C LEU A 374 6.04 37.67 3.08
N LEU A 375 6.43 37.20 1.89
CA LEU A 375 7.73 37.51 1.30
C LEU A 375 7.60 38.43 0.09
N PRO A 376 8.63 39.25 -0.20
CA PRO A 376 8.75 39.91 -1.49
C PRO A 376 8.95 38.85 -2.57
N GLN A 377 8.38 39.09 -3.76
CA GLN A 377 8.57 38.19 -4.89
C GLN A 377 9.98 38.34 -5.47
N THR A 378 10.54 37.22 -5.90
CA THR A 378 11.90 37.14 -6.45
C THR A 378 11.92 36.18 -7.65
N SER A 379 12.87 36.39 -8.55
CA SER A 379 13.11 35.52 -9.70
C SER A 379 14.04 34.36 -9.40
N ASP A 380 14.94 34.53 -8.42
CA ASP A 380 16.07 33.61 -8.24
C ASP A 380 16.33 33.39 -6.74
N GLN A 381 15.98 32.20 -6.26
CA GLN A 381 16.32 31.76 -4.91
C GLN A 381 16.41 30.24 -4.84
N GLU A 382 17.59 29.71 -4.53
CA GLU A 382 17.85 28.26 -4.36
C GLU A 382 17.32 27.74 -3.01
N THR A 383 16.12 28.14 -2.62
CA THR A 383 15.45 27.70 -1.39
C THR A 383 14.24 26.87 -1.77
N VAL A 384 14.11 25.68 -1.18
CA VAL A 384 12.93 24.83 -1.38
C VAL A 384 11.72 25.49 -0.73
N LEU A 385 10.71 25.81 -1.53
CA LEU A 385 9.41 26.30 -1.08
C LEU A 385 8.60 25.18 -0.43
N MET A 386 8.56 24.01 -1.08
CA MET A 386 7.85 22.83 -0.59
C MET A 386 8.44 21.54 -1.16
N ARG A 387 8.31 20.46 -0.38
CA ARG A 387 8.76 19.11 -0.71
C ARG A 387 7.59 18.13 -0.55
N THR A 388 7.39 17.28 -1.55
CA THR A 388 6.40 16.21 -1.47
C THR A 388 6.89 15.06 -0.61
N HIS A 389 5.96 14.25 -0.09
CA HIS A 389 6.35 12.93 0.39
C HIS A 389 6.92 12.09 -0.76
N ARG A 390 7.75 11.12 -0.41
CA ARG A 390 8.31 10.15 -1.35
C ARG A 390 7.26 9.12 -1.73
N VAL A 391 7.13 8.83 -3.03
CA VAL A 391 6.22 7.80 -3.54
C VAL A 391 6.98 6.75 -4.35
N PHE A 392 6.69 5.48 -4.12
CA PHE A 392 7.32 4.38 -4.83
C PHE A 392 6.82 4.26 -6.28
N ILE A 393 7.74 3.98 -7.20
CA ILE A 393 7.48 3.49 -8.54
C ILE A 393 8.30 2.23 -8.84
N PRO A 394 7.71 1.20 -9.47
CA PRO A 394 8.43 -0.02 -9.77
C PRO A 394 9.42 0.17 -10.92
N LYS A 395 10.42 -0.72 -10.97
CA LYS A 395 11.28 -0.83 -12.14
C LYS A 395 10.50 -1.48 -13.28
N LEU A 396 10.69 -0.98 -14.50
CA LEU A 396 10.12 -1.56 -15.71
C LEU A 396 11.23 -2.05 -16.63
N GLU A 397 10.98 -3.18 -17.30
CA GLU A 397 11.82 -3.62 -18.42
C GLU A 397 11.80 -2.58 -19.55
N GLU A 398 12.87 -2.49 -20.32
CA GLU A 398 13.06 -1.42 -21.32
C GLU A 398 11.91 -1.32 -22.33
N ALA A 399 11.41 -2.47 -22.80
CA ALA A 399 10.29 -2.53 -23.74
C ALA A 399 9.01 -1.90 -23.16
N GLU A 400 8.72 -2.17 -21.88
CA GLU A 400 7.53 -1.67 -21.18
C GLU A 400 7.69 -0.23 -20.72
N ARG A 401 8.89 0.15 -20.26
CA ARG A 401 9.22 1.53 -19.84
C ARG A 401 8.85 2.56 -20.91
N SER A 402 9.10 2.23 -22.18
CA SER A 402 8.83 3.13 -23.31
C SER A 402 7.34 3.44 -23.52
N ARG A 403 6.44 2.68 -22.87
CA ARG A 403 4.98 2.80 -22.96
C ARG A 403 4.39 3.72 -21.90
N TYR A 404 5.20 4.34 -21.03
CA TYR A 404 4.72 5.17 -19.93
C TYR A 404 5.47 6.49 -19.82
N TYR A 405 4.78 7.50 -19.30
CA TYR A 405 5.35 8.78 -18.84
C TYR A 405 4.88 9.04 -17.40
N LEU A 406 5.68 9.79 -16.65
CA LEU A 406 5.21 10.50 -15.47
C LEU A 406 4.70 11.87 -15.93
N ARG A 407 3.52 12.29 -15.49
CA ARG A 407 2.99 13.64 -15.71
C ARG A 407 3.07 14.41 -14.41
N LEU A 408 4.00 15.36 -14.34
CA LEU A 408 4.14 16.27 -13.20
C LEU A 408 3.33 17.54 -13.45
N SER A 409 2.30 17.77 -12.65
CA SER A 409 1.53 19.01 -12.69
C SER A 409 1.63 19.77 -11.37
N MET A 410 1.64 21.08 -11.43
CA MET A 410 1.56 21.98 -10.29
C MET A 410 0.67 23.14 -10.70
N GLU A 411 -0.30 23.44 -9.84
CA GLU A 411 -1.21 24.55 -10.05
C GLU A 411 -0.77 25.75 -9.21
N MET A 412 -0.77 26.94 -9.80
CA MET A 412 -0.48 28.18 -9.10
C MET A 412 -1.45 29.30 -9.47
N LEU A 413 -1.67 30.20 -8.53
CA LEU A 413 -2.40 31.44 -8.70
C LEU A 413 -1.41 32.59 -8.78
N ILE A 414 -1.21 33.08 -10.00
CA ILE A 414 -0.41 34.27 -10.30
C ILE A 414 -1.31 35.27 -11.01
N ASP A 415 -1.61 36.39 -10.36
CA ASP A 415 -2.60 37.36 -10.85
C ASP A 415 -2.31 38.78 -10.36
N ALA A 416 -2.59 39.78 -11.20
CA ALA A 416 -2.49 41.20 -10.88
C ALA A 416 -3.78 41.79 -10.30
N ARG A 417 -4.93 41.13 -10.48
CA ARG A 417 -6.24 41.59 -10.04
C ARG A 417 -6.35 41.66 -8.52
N TYR A 418 -7.14 42.61 -8.03
CA TYR A 418 -7.48 42.70 -6.61
C TYR A 418 -8.23 41.43 -6.18
N ASN A 419 -9.26 41.06 -6.92
CA ASN A 419 -9.98 39.80 -6.77
C ASN A 419 -9.75 38.96 -8.03
N PRO A 420 -9.04 37.82 -7.93
CA PRO A 420 -8.68 37.00 -9.07
C PRO A 420 -9.86 36.13 -9.59
N PHE A 421 -11.00 36.15 -8.89
CA PHE A 421 -12.19 35.34 -9.20
C PHE A 421 -13.31 36.14 -9.88
N THR A 422 -13.08 37.43 -10.15
CA THR A 422 -14.02 38.32 -10.84
C THR A 422 -13.34 38.94 -12.06
N GLU A 423 -14.14 39.38 -13.02
CA GLU A 423 -13.62 40.01 -14.23
C GLU A 423 -12.82 41.28 -13.90
N ALA A 424 -11.83 41.57 -14.76
CA ALA A 424 -11.05 42.78 -14.65
C ALA A 424 -11.93 44.01 -14.98
N ASN A 425 -11.79 45.07 -14.21
CA ASN A 425 -12.44 46.37 -14.43
C ASN A 425 -11.58 47.48 -13.79
N ASP A 426 -12.00 48.74 -13.89
CA ASP A 426 -11.28 49.89 -13.29
C ASP A 426 -11.02 49.70 -11.77
N GLY A 427 -11.99 49.11 -11.06
CA GLY A 427 -11.90 48.75 -9.64
C GLY A 427 -11.20 47.41 -9.37
N ASN A 428 -10.78 46.68 -10.40
CA ASN A 428 -10.13 45.36 -10.28
C ASN A 428 -8.87 45.26 -11.14
N GLU A 429 -8.09 46.34 -11.19
CA GLU A 429 -6.75 46.37 -11.83
C GLU A 429 -6.75 46.02 -13.33
N GLU A 430 -7.75 46.43 -14.12
CA GLU A 430 -7.83 46.14 -15.56
C GLU A 430 -6.55 46.47 -16.33
N GLY A 431 -5.93 47.62 -16.05
CA GLY A 431 -4.67 48.00 -16.70
C GLY A 431 -3.53 47.02 -16.43
N ASN A 432 -3.28 46.69 -15.15
CA ASN A 432 -2.22 45.75 -14.78
C ASN A 432 -2.53 44.32 -15.26
N TYR A 433 -3.80 43.93 -15.26
CA TYR A 433 -4.26 42.64 -15.78
C TYR A 433 -3.99 42.51 -17.28
N ASN A 434 -4.37 43.51 -18.09
CA ASN A 434 -4.15 43.50 -19.54
C ASN A 434 -2.65 43.52 -19.86
N ASP A 435 -1.87 44.37 -19.19
CA ASP A 435 -0.43 44.40 -19.38
C ASP A 435 0.23 43.05 -19.01
N MET A 436 -0.22 42.41 -17.94
CA MET A 436 0.29 41.10 -17.51
C MET A 436 -0.08 40.01 -18.52
N LYS A 437 -1.31 40.03 -19.03
CA LYS A 437 -1.77 39.14 -20.10
C LYS A 437 -0.89 39.23 -21.33
N ASP A 438 -0.48 40.44 -21.71
CA ASP A 438 0.33 40.66 -22.90
C ASP A 438 1.82 40.33 -22.68
N LYS A 439 2.36 40.57 -21.48
CA LYS A 439 3.81 40.50 -21.19
C LYS A 439 4.27 39.20 -20.54
N PHE A 440 3.41 38.46 -19.84
CA PHE A 440 3.81 37.24 -19.12
C PHE A 440 3.73 36.03 -20.05
N ASN A 441 4.46 36.09 -21.15
CA ASN A 441 4.38 35.11 -22.23
C ASN A 441 4.89 33.74 -21.79
N PHE A 442 5.95 33.72 -20.98
CA PHE A 442 6.42 32.54 -20.29
C PHE A 442 6.68 32.84 -18.83
N VAL A 443 6.16 31.99 -17.96
CA VAL A 443 6.46 31.99 -16.53
C VAL A 443 7.08 30.65 -16.17
N THR A 444 8.20 30.64 -15.47
CA THR A 444 8.88 29.42 -15.03
C THR A 444 9.05 29.36 -13.52
N VAL A 445 8.92 28.14 -12.98
CA VAL A 445 9.19 27.81 -11.59
C VAL A 445 10.27 26.72 -11.54
N PRO A 446 11.41 26.96 -10.88
CA PRO A 446 12.43 25.94 -10.71
C PRO A 446 11.91 24.80 -9.81
N ALA A 447 12.25 23.58 -10.20
CA ALA A 447 11.86 22.36 -9.50
C ALA A 447 12.96 21.30 -9.58
N SER A 448 12.84 20.29 -8.75
CA SER A 448 13.62 19.07 -8.88
C SER A 448 12.73 17.85 -8.74
N VAL A 449 12.96 16.85 -9.60
CA VAL A 449 12.34 15.53 -9.52
C VAL A 449 13.47 14.52 -9.38
N THR A 450 13.59 13.90 -8.21
CA THR A 450 14.69 12.98 -7.89
C THR A 450 14.13 11.62 -7.50
N LEU A 451 14.74 10.56 -8.03
CA LEU A 451 14.47 9.17 -7.68
C LEU A 451 15.49 8.71 -6.64
N TYR A 452 15.00 8.17 -5.53
CA TYR A 452 15.80 7.64 -4.43
C TYR A 452 15.68 6.13 -4.33
N ASN A 453 16.70 5.46 -3.80
CA ASN A 453 16.57 4.07 -3.35
C ASN A 453 15.89 4.00 -1.96
N GLU A 454 15.71 2.78 -1.43
CA GLU A 454 15.12 2.55 -0.11
C GLU A 454 15.93 3.19 1.04
N ASP A 455 17.25 3.27 0.92
CA ASP A 455 18.12 3.93 1.92
C ASP A 455 18.06 5.46 1.86
N GLY A 456 17.33 6.02 0.89
CA GLY A 456 17.24 7.47 0.68
C GLY A 456 18.43 8.08 -0.06
N ASN A 457 19.25 7.28 -0.74
CA ASN A 457 20.29 7.74 -1.65
C ASN A 457 19.71 8.09 -3.01
N ALA A 458 20.09 9.24 -3.56
CA ALA A 458 19.63 9.66 -4.88
C ALA A 458 20.26 8.78 -5.98
N LEU A 459 19.41 8.11 -6.76
CA LEU A 459 19.81 7.30 -7.89
C LEU A 459 19.96 8.15 -9.15
N MET A 460 18.94 8.94 -9.46
CA MET A 460 18.88 9.78 -10.66
C MET A 460 17.88 10.91 -10.49
N HIS A 461 17.96 11.92 -11.35
CA HIS A 461 17.03 13.02 -11.42
C HIS A 461 16.63 13.36 -12.84
N TYR A 462 15.43 13.92 -12.99
CA TYR A 462 14.96 14.42 -14.27
C TYR A 462 15.55 15.80 -14.57
N SER A 463 15.94 16.00 -15.83
CA SER A 463 16.47 17.27 -16.34
C SER A 463 15.79 17.68 -17.65
N ASN A 464 15.17 18.86 -17.68
CA ASN A 464 14.69 19.51 -18.92
C ASN A 464 15.56 20.73 -19.32
N ALA A 465 16.73 20.89 -18.71
CA ALA A 465 17.66 21.99 -18.97
C ALA A 465 18.03 22.16 -20.46
N ALA A 466 18.12 21.06 -21.22
CA ALA A 466 18.39 21.11 -22.66
C ALA A 466 17.25 21.79 -23.44
N ALA A 467 15.99 21.50 -23.10
CA ALA A 467 14.85 22.19 -23.70
C ALA A 467 14.90 23.69 -23.33
N MET A 468 15.16 24.00 -22.06
CA MET A 468 15.28 25.38 -21.57
C MET A 468 16.42 26.20 -22.20
N SER A 469 17.48 25.55 -22.69
CA SER A 469 18.61 26.24 -23.32
C SER A 469 18.39 26.61 -24.79
N HIS A 470 17.27 26.21 -25.39
CA HIS A 470 17.02 26.37 -26.82
C HIS A 470 15.67 27.04 -27.10
N THR A 471 15.72 28.25 -27.68
CA THR A 471 14.53 29.00 -28.09
C THR A 471 14.09 28.70 -29.53
N ASP A 472 14.82 27.82 -30.23
CA ASP A 472 14.66 27.48 -31.65
C ASP A 472 14.13 26.05 -31.88
N ILE A 473 13.82 25.31 -30.81
CA ILE A 473 13.24 23.97 -30.91
C ILE A 473 11.75 24.06 -31.25
N LYS A 474 11.30 23.19 -32.15
CA LYS A 474 9.88 22.99 -32.41
C LYS A 474 9.24 22.19 -31.26
N PRO A 475 8.21 22.70 -30.56
CA PRO A 475 7.59 21.99 -29.44
C PRO A 475 7.05 20.60 -29.79
N THR A 476 7.68 19.54 -29.27
CA THR A 476 7.11 18.18 -29.16
C THR A 476 7.82 17.36 -28.08
N LEU A 477 7.15 16.34 -27.56
CA LEU A 477 7.79 15.36 -26.66
C LEU A 477 9.03 14.68 -27.27
N TYR A 478 9.18 14.61 -28.59
CA TYR A 478 10.37 14.00 -29.18
C TYR A 478 11.63 14.87 -28.95
N TRP A 479 11.49 16.19 -29.04
CA TRP A 479 12.62 17.13 -28.91
C TRP A 479 12.73 17.74 -27.51
N THR A 480 11.65 17.77 -26.72
CA THR A 480 11.60 18.46 -25.43
C THR A 480 11.35 17.55 -24.22
N ALA A 481 11.31 16.22 -24.39
CA ALA A 481 11.03 15.27 -23.29
C ALA A 481 11.97 15.42 -22.08
N GLY A 482 13.18 15.97 -22.26
CA GLY A 482 14.22 15.95 -21.24
C GLY A 482 14.83 14.55 -21.06
N GLU A 483 15.62 14.38 -20.01
CA GLU A 483 16.39 13.15 -19.76
C GLU A 483 16.53 12.87 -18.26
N TRP A 484 16.81 11.62 -17.91
CA TRP A 484 17.25 11.25 -16.57
C TRP A 484 18.78 11.30 -16.49
N LYS A 485 19.32 11.89 -15.43
CA LYS A 485 20.75 12.00 -15.14
C LYS A 485 21.06 11.36 -13.80
N ASP A 486 22.24 10.78 -13.67
CA ASP A 486 22.67 10.12 -12.44
C ASP A 486 22.79 11.12 -11.26
N GLY A 487 22.48 10.63 -10.05
CA GLY A 487 22.62 11.37 -8.80
C GLY A 487 21.50 12.38 -8.52
N ALA A 488 21.70 13.19 -7.48
CA ALA A 488 20.71 14.14 -7.00
C ALA A 488 20.52 15.32 -7.97
N ALA A 489 19.28 15.83 -8.02
CA ALA A 489 18.97 17.04 -8.74
C ALA A 489 19.63 18.28 -8.13
N THR A 490 19.74 19.32 -8.95
CA THR A 490 20.10 20.67 -8.53
C THR A 490 18.94 21.64 -8.83
N TYR A 491 19.02 22.87 -8.33
CA TYR A 491 18.01 23.92 -8.54
C TYR A 491 17.60 24.11 -10.02
N ASN A 492 18.54 23.96 -10.95
CA ASN A 492 18.31 24.16 -12.38
C ASN A 492 18.06 22.88 -13.18
N SER A 493 17.89 21.73 -12.51
CA SER A 493 17.64 20.48 -13.21
C SER A 493 16.30 20.51 -13.96
N CYS A 494 15.22 20.98 -13.33
CA CYS A 494 13.90 21.06 -13.94
C CYS A 494 13.30 22.47 -13.82
N GLN A 495 12.72 22.97 -14.90
CA GLN A 495 11.92 24.19 -14.93
C GLN A 495 10.49 23.84 -15.35
N LEU A 496 9.52 24.07 -14.49
CA LEU A 496 8.10 23.99 -14.85
C LEU A 496 7.72 25.28 -15.57
N GLU A 497 6.96 25.20 -16.67
CA GLU A 497 6.69 26.34 -17.56
C GLU A 497 5.18 26.55 -17.76
N TRP A 498 4.74 27.80 -17.70
CA TRP A 498 3.39 28.25 -18.01
C TRP A 498 3.44 29.17 -19.22
N TYR A 499 2.66 28.84 -20.24
CA TYR A 499 2.50 29.63 -21.45
C TYR A 499 1.13 29.33 -22.09
N ASP A 500 0.65 30.23 -22.94
CA ASP A 500 -0.53 29.99 -23.75
C ASP A 500 -0.14 29.17 -25.02
N PRO A 501 -0.69 27.95 -25.23
CA PRO A 501 -0.33 27.13 -26.38
C PRO A 501 -0.79 27.72 -27.72
N GLU A 502 -1.81 28.58 -27.72
CA GLU A 502 -2.35 29.22 -28.91
C GLU A 502 -1.61 30.52 -29.26
N ASP A 503 -1.23 31.32 -28.27
CA ASP A 503 -0.50 32.58 -28.47
C ASP A 503 0.60 32.83 -27.44
N ARG A 504 1.85 32.51 -27.81
CA ARG A 504 3.02 32.78 -26.96
C ARG A 504 3.59 34.20 -27.13
N HIS A 505 3.02 35.07 -27.97
CA HIS A 505 3.56 36.40 -28.21
C HIS A 505 2.81 37.49 -27.45
N PHE A 506 1.48 37.36 -27.34
CA PHE A 506 0.60 38.40 -26.81
C PHE A 506 -0.46 37.85 -25.85
N SER A 507 -0.23 36.65 -25.32
CA SER A 507 -1.05 36.06 -24.27
C SER A 507 -0.15 35.45 -23.19
N SER A 508 -0.77 35.02 -22.10
CA SER A 508 -0.11 34.51 -20.90
C SER A 508 -0.62 33.15 -20.50
N GLY A 509 0.28 32.30 -19.99
CA GLY A 509 -0.06 31.02 -19.39
C GLY A 509 -0.53 31.10 -17.93
N VAL A 510 -0.56 32.29 -17.33
CA VAL A 510 -1.03 32.54 -15.96
C VAL A 510 -2.34 33.36 -15.97
N LEU A 511 -2.68 34.06 -14.88
CA LEU A 511 -3.96 34.72 -14.60
C LEU A 511 -5.05 33.73 -14.14
N GLY A 512 -5.43 33.83 -12.88
CA GLY A 512 -6.21 32.81 -12.17
C GLY A 512 -5.37 31.57 -11.81
N TRP A 513 -6.04 30.52 -11.38
CA TRP A 513 -5.42 29.22 -11.13
C TRP A 513 -5.08 28.54 -12.46
N LYS A 514 -3.80 28.24 -12.68
CA LYS A 514 -3.29 27.59 -13.90
C LYS A 514 -2.26 26.52 -13.58
N LYS A 515 -2.31 25.41 -14.31
CA LYS A 515 -1.31 24.34 -14.25
C LYS A 515 -0.16 24.61 -15.22
N ASN A 516 1.04 24.13 -14.88
CA ASN A 516 2.16 24.15 -15.83
C ASN A 516 1.84 23.30 -17.05
N ARG A 517 2.45 23.63 -18.18
CA ARG A 517 2.49 22.81 -19.38
C ARG A 517 3.85 22.09 -19.49
N HIS A 518 4.00 21.29 -20.52
CA HIS A 518 5.27 20.67 -20.85
C HIS A 518 6.26 21.76 -21.30
N CYS A 519 7.45 21.77 -20.71
CA CYS A 519 8.51 22.71 -21.02
C CYS A 519 8.88 22.69 -22.51
N VAL A 520 8.88 23.87 -23.13
CA VAL A 520 9.25 24.10 -24.53
C VAL A 520 10.42 25.07 -24.69
N GLY A 521 10.86 25.71 -23.61
CA GLY A 521 12.09 26.52 -23.61
C GLY A 521 11.93 27.87 -24.30
N TYR A 522 10.92 28.66 -23.90
CA TYR A 522 10.67 30.00 -24.43
C TYR A 522 10.55 30.10 -25.97
N THR A 523 10.30 28.99 -26.66
CA THR A 523 10.25 28.94 -28.12
C THR A 523 8.95 29.52 -28.68
N HIS A 524 9.07 30.28 -29.76
CA HIS A 524 7.95 30.83 -30.52
C HIS A 524 7.65 30.04 -31.80
N HIS A 525 8.37 28.94 -32.04
CA HIS A 525 8.11 28.09 -33.20
C HIS A 525 6.70 27.49 -33.14
N GLU A 526 6.14 27.22 -34.33
CA GLU A 526 4.81 26.65 -34.48
C GLU A 526 4.70 25.32 -33.72
N MET A 527 3.62 25.19 -32.95
CA MET A 527 3.31 24.00 -32.16
C MET A 527 2.36 23.11 -32.94
N PHE A 528 2.59 21.80 -32.93
CA PHE A 528 1.65 20.86 -33.54
C PHE A 528 0.33 20.83 -32.77
N ASP A 529 -0.80 20.75 -33.48
CA ASP A 529 -2.14 20.70 -32.88
C ASP A 529 -2.31 19.55 -31.88
N SER A 530 -1.66 18.42 -32.13
CA SER A 530 -1.69 17.28 -31.19
C SER A 530 -1.01 17.62 -29.86
N PHE A 531 0.04 18.43 -29.87
CA PHE A 531 0.75 18.85 -28.67
C PHE A 531 -0.02 19.94 -27.91
N LYS A 532 -0.69 20.86 -28.62
CA LYS A 532 -1.58 21.86 -28.01
C LYS A 532 -2.73 21.22 -27.21
N LYS A 533 -3.26 20.10 -27.72
CA LYS A 533 -4.37 19.35 -27.12
C LYS A 533 -3.96 18.43 -25.97
N MET A 534 -2.68 18.32 -25.66
CA MET A 534 -2.25 17.56 -24.49
C MET A 534 -2.75 18.24 -23.23
N GLU A 535 -3.16 17.42 -22.27
CA GLU A 535 -3.45 17.85 -20.91
C GLU A 535 -2.24 18.56 -20.29
N ASP A 536 -2.52 19.44 -19.34
CA ASP A 536 -1.49 20.23 -18.66
C ASP A 536 -0.55 19.33 -17.84
N GLY A 537 0.74 19.69 -17.80
CA GLY A 537 1.77 19.01 -17.04
C GLY A 537 3.07 18.77 -17.80
N GLN A 538 4.14 18.55 -17.05
CA GLN A 538 5.45 18.14 -17.54
C GLN A 538 5.46 16.63 -17.72
N TYR A 539 5.39 16.18 -18.98
CA TYR A 539 5.59 14.78 -19.34
C TYR A 539 7.07 14.40 -19.26
N ILE A 540 7.39 13.49 -18.34
CA ILE A 540 8.73 13.00 -18.00
C ILE A 540 8.84 11.53 -18.42
N PRO A 541 9.82 11.13 -19.24
CA PRO A 541 10.06 9.72 -19.57
C PRO A 541 10.10 8.84 -18.32
N TYR A 542 9.54 7.64 -18.35
CA TYR A 542 9.65 6.74 -17.19
C TYR A 542 11.13 6.38 -16.93
N PRO A 543 11.63 6.42 -15.67
CA PRO A 543 13.05 6.19 -15.37
C PRO A 543 13.49 4.74 -15.61
N ALA A 544 14.81 4.54 -15.74
CA ALA A 544 15.38 3.20 -15.92
C ALA A 544 15.38 2.35 -14.64
N ASN A 545 15.30 2.99 -13.48
CA ASN A 545 15.30 2.36 -12.17
C ASN A 545 13.93 2.53 -11.51
N GLY A 546 13.56 1.55 -10.67
CA GLY A 546 12.50 1.74 -9.67
C GLY A 546 13.07 2.40 -8.42
N GLY A 547 12.19 2.96 -7.59
CA GLY A 547 12.58 3.67 -6.37
C GLY A 547 11.50 4.65 -5.92
N TYR A 548 11.90 5.64 -5.13
CA TYR A 548 11.01 6.62 -4.52
C TYR A 548 11.19 7.99 -5.16
N ILE A 549 10.15 8.52 -5.80
CA ILE A 549 10.17 9.85 -6.39
C ILE A 549 9.84 10.90 -5.33
N GLU A 550 10.62 11.98 -5.35
CA GLU A 550 10.38 13.20 -4.59
C GLU A 550 10.38 14.41 -5.52
N VAL A 551 9.45 15.34 -5.31
CA VAL A 551 9.42 16.63 -5.98
C VAL A 551 9.70 17.74 -4.98
N CYS A 552 10.63 18.63 -5.33
CA CYS A 552 10.81 19.91 -4.66
C CYS A 552 10.45 21.05 -5.61
N VAL A 553 9.71 22.02 -5.10
CA VAL A 553 9.46 23.29 -5.77
C VAL A 553 10.30 24.34 -5.08
N TYR A 554 11.01 25.17 -5.83
CA TYR A 554 11.84 26.23 -5.28
C TYR A 554 11.10 27.57 -5.23
N VAL A 555 11.63 28.47 -4.41
CA VAL A 555 11.10 29.82 -4.23
C VAL A 555 11.36 30.67 -5.47
N GLY A 556 10.30 31.37 -5.92
CA GLY A 556 10.39 32.39 -6.96
C GLY A 556 9.75 31.96 -8.27
N ILE A 557 9.56 32.95 -9.14
CA ILE A 557 9.11 32.76 -10.53
C ILE A 557 9.99 33.60 -11.44
N LYS A 558 10.36 33.05 -12.58
CA LYS A 558 10.98 33.83 -13.64
C LYS A 558 9.93 34.13 -14.71
N ILE A 559 9.84 35.40 -15.11
CA ILE A 559 8.85 35.88 -16.08
C ILE A 559 9.59 36.48 -17.28
N VAL A 560 9.21 36.01 -18.47
CA VAL A 560 9.84 36.39 -19.74
C VAL A 560 8.77 36.95 -20.67
N GLU A 561 9.03 38.14 -21.21
CA GLU A 561 8.21 38.83 -22.20
C GLU A 561 8.81 38.76 -23.60
N TRP A 562 7.93 38.77 -24.60
CA TRP A 562 8.28 38.88 -26.00
C TRP A 562 8.25 40.36 -26.43
N THR A 563 9.40 40.88 -26.84
CA THR A 563 9.57 42.30 -27.23
C THR A 563 9.33 42.57 -28.72
N GLY A 564 8.69 41.65 -29.44
CA GLY A 564 8.56 41.73 -30.91
C GLY A 564 9.78 41.20 -31.67
N LYS A 565 10.91 40.99 -30.99
CA LYS A 565 12.17 40.50 -31.61
C LYS A 565 12.88 39.43 -30.80
N THR A 566 12.81 39.51 -29.48
CA THR A 566 13.51 38.60 -28.59
C THR A 566 12.77 38.45 -27.26
N ASN A 567 13.10 37.38 -26.55
CA ASN A 567 12.63 37.12 -25.19
C ASN A 567 13.50 37.89 -24.20
N THR A 568 12.88 38.66 -23.32
CA THR A 568 13.57 39.39 -22.25
C THR A 568 12.89 39.16 -20.92
N ASP A 569 13.67 39.15 -19.84
CA ASP A 569 13.10 39.14 -18.50
C ASP A 569 12.31 40.43 -18.29
N VAL A 570 11.10 40.33 -17.70
CA VAL A 570 10.29 41.51 -17.40
C VAL A 570 11.02 42.43 -16.41
N SER A 571 10.71 43.72 -16.48
CA SER A 571 11.24 44.70 -15.52
C SER A 571 10.86 44.34 -14.07
N ARG A 572 11.76 44.64 -13.12
CA ARG A 572 11.62 44.24 -11.71
C ARG A 572 10.38 44.83 -11.01
N ASP A 573 9.83 45.93 -11.51
CA ASP A 573 8.59 46.53 -10.97
C ASP A 573 7.36 45.62 -11.15
N TRP A 574 7.42 44.64 -12.06
CA TRP A 574 6.33 43.67 -12.22
C TRP A 574 6.11 42.80 -10.98
N TYR A 575 7.18 42.41 -10.29
CA TYR A 575 7.08 41.66 -9.05
C TYR A 575 6.34 42.44 -7.94
N ASP A 576 6.35 43.76 -8.02
CA ASP A 576 5.57 44.63 -7.11
C ASP A 576 4.08 44.73 -7.49
N LYS A 577 3.73 44.44 -8.75
CA LYS A 577 2.36 44.53 -9.28
C LYS A 577 1.56 43.24 -9.18
N ILE A 578 2.24 42.09 -9.07
CA ILE A 578 1.56 40.80 -8.89
C ILE A 578 0.94 40.77 -7.48
N ARG A 579 -0.39 40.68 -7.45
CA ARG A 579 -1.16 40.67 -6.21
C ARG A 579 -1.25 39.31 -5.55
N TRP A 580 -1.14 38.23 -6.33
CA TRP A 580 -1.32 36.86 -5.86
C TRP A 580 -0.17 35.95 -6.28
N MET A 581 0.35 35.17 -5.33
CA MET A 581 1.34 34.11 -5.56
C MET A 581 1.10 32.99 -4.55
N LEU A 582 0.17 32.11 -4.93
CA LEU A 582 -0.27 30.96 -4.16
C LEU A 582 -0.02 29.68 -4.95
N TYR A 583 0.27 28.59 -4.24
CA TYR A 583 0.65 27.31 -4.83
C TYR A 583 -0.21 26.17 -4.28
N LYS A 584 -0.56 25.24 -5.15
CA LYS A 584 -1.01 23.90 -4.76
C LYS A 584 0.18 22.94 -4.66
N ALA A 585 -0.03 21.81 -3.98
CA ALA A 585 0.96 20.73 -3.99
C ALA A 585 1.18 20.22 -5.42
N PRO A 586 2.43 19.88 -5.80
CA PRO A 586 2.71 19.17 -7.04
C PRO A 586 2.03 17.80 -7.03
N ARG A 587 1.53 17.39 -8.20
CA ARG A 587 0.93 16.09 -8.45
C ARG A 587 1.73 15.31 -9.48
N ILE A 588 1.88 14.01 -9.25
CA ILE A 588 2.48 13.08 -10.20
C ILE A 588 1.48 11.99 -10.52
N GLU A 589 1.30 11.74 -11.81
CA GLU A 589 0.48 10.67 -12.35
C GLU A 589 1.30 9.82 -13.32
N ILE A 590 1.05 8.51 -13.39
CA ILE A 590 1.57 7.68 -14.48
C ILE A 590 0.54 7.61 -15.59
N VAL A 591 0.96 7.99 -16.80
CA VAL A 591 0.12 7.96 -18.01
C VAL A 591 0.72 7.03 -19.07
N ARG A 592 -0.15 6.40 -19.85
CA ARG A 592 0.26 5.57 -20.99
C ARG A 592 0.74 6.45 -22.13
N LYS A 593 1.77 6.02 -22.87
CA LYS A 593 2.19 6.61 -24.14
C LYS A 593 1.29 6.13 -25.27
N ASN A 594 0.03 6.55 -25.22
CA ASN A 594 -0.94 6.39 -26.31
C ASN A 594 -1.34 7.78 -26.83
N VAL A 595 -2.30 7.85 -27.75
CA VAL A 595 -2.70 9.10 -28.40
C VAL A 595 -3.26 10.13 -27.41
N VAL A 596 -3.91 9.68 -26.35
CA VAL A 596 -4.64 10.53 -25.38
C VAL A 596 -3.93 10.68 -24.04
N TYR A 597 -2.81 9.99 -23.85
CA TYR A 597 -2.09 9.87 -22.58
C TYR A 597 -3.00 9.49 -21.41
N SER A 598 -3.82 8.45 -21.61
CA SER A 598 -4.74 7.98 -20.58
C SER A 598 -4.00 7.49 -19.34
N ASP A 599 -4.62 7.69 -18.18
CA ASP A 599 -4.19 7.14 -16.89
C ASP A 599 -3.79 5.66 -16.97
N ALA A 600 -2.66 5.32 -16.36
CA ALA A 600 -2.23 3.94 -16.18
C ALA A 600 -2.98 3.33 -15.00
N LYS A 601 -4.18 2.83 -15.25
CA LYS A 601 -4.97 2.07 -14.28
C LYS A 601 -5.43 0.74 -14.88
N SER A 602 -5.67 -0.23 -14.01
CA SER A 602 -6.22 -1.54 -14.30
C SER A 602 -7.47 -1.76 -13.46
N GLU A 603 -8.45 -2.42 -14.06
CA GLU A 603 -9.61 -2.93 -13.34
C GLU A 603 -9.25 -4.30 -12.72
N ASP A 604 -10.17 -4.85 -11.94
CA ASP A 604 -10.06 -6.22 -11.46
C ASP A 604 -9.94 -7.20 -12.62
N VAL A 605 -9.12 -8.23 -12.44
CA VAL A 605 -8.88 -9.26 -13.45
C VAL A 605 -9.56 -10.54 -13.02
N GLU A 606 -10.49 -11.03 -13.83
CA GLU A 606 -11.17 -12.29 -13.58
C GLU A 606 -10.51 -13.44 -14.34
N TYR A 607 -10.22 -14.52 -13.61
CA TYR A 607 -9.76 -15.80 -14.17
C TYR A 607 -10.81 -16.86 -13.86
N ALA A 608 -11.30 -17.54 -14.89
CA ALA A 608 -12.28 -18.60 -14.73
C ALA A 608 -11.83 -19.89 -15.43
N GLY A 609 -12.25 -21.03 -14.89
CA GLY A 609 -12.07 -22.34 -15.50
C GLY A 609 -13.14 -23.33 -15.06
N VAL A 610 -13.57 -24.17 -16.00
CA VAL A 610 -14.49 -25.27 -15.73
C VAL A 610 -13.71 -26.40 -15.06
N ILE A 611 -14.20 -26.88 -13.92
CA ILE A 611 -13.64 -28.02 -13.18
C ILE A 611 -14.39 -29.30 -13.53
N ASN A 612 -15.71 -29.32 -13.31
CA ASN A 612 -16.58 -30.43 -13.66
C ASN A 612 -18.02 -29.95 -13.88
N GLU A 613 -18.47 -29.91 -15.14
CA GLU A 613 -19.81 -29.42 -15.51
C GLU A 613 -20.97 -30.15 -14.81
N ALA A 614 -20.76 -31.37 -14.32
CA ALA A 614 -21.77 -32.15 -13.61
C ALA A 614 -21.84 -31.84 -12.10
N ALA A 615 -20.86 -31.14 -11.52
CA ALA A 615 -20.88 -30.70 -10.14
C ALA A 615 -21.83 -29.50 -9.95
N LYS A 616 -22.19 -29.18 -8.71
CA LYS A 616 -23.14 -28.08 -8.41
C LYS A 616 -22.44 -26.81 -7.90
N GLU A 617 -21.43 -26.98 -7.06
CA GLU A 617 -20.85 -25.88 -6.29
C GLU A 617 -19.65 -25.27 -6.99
N ASP A 618 -19.60 -23.95 -7.06
CA ASP A 618 -18.44 -23.22 -7.58
C ASP A 618 -17.46 -22.89 -6.45
N ILE A 619 -16.18 -22.77 -6.81
CA ILE A 619 -15.14 -22.19 -5.95
C ILE A 619 -14.92 -20.75 -6.42
N LYS A 620 -15.13 -19.78 -5.52
CA LYS A 620 -14.89 -18.35 -5.78
C LYS A 620 -13.88 -17.81 -4.81
N LEU A 621 -12.81 -17.22 -5.33
CA LEU A 621 -11.71 -16.68 -4.54
C LEU A 621 -11.45 -15.24 -4.98
N ASP A 622 -11.40 -14.33 -4.01
CA ASP A 622 -10.97 -12.96 -4.24
C ASP A 622 -9.56 -12.80 -3.68
N THR A 623 -8.63 -12.31 -4.50
CA THR A 623 -7.23 -12.18 -4.14
C THR A 623 -6.75 -10.74 -4.24
N ILE A 624 -6.04 -10.29 -3.20
CA ILE A 624 -5.45 -8.95 -3.12
C ILE A 624 -4.02 -8.91 -3.68
N CYS A 625 -3.40 -10.08 -3.87
CA CYS A 625 -2.16 -10.21 -4.61
C CYS A 625 -2.35 -11.09 -5.84
N GLY A 626 -1.45 -10.99 -6.81
CA GLY A 626 -1.58 -11.77 -8.03
C GLY A 626 -0.57 -11.47 -9.15
N THR A 627 -0.82 -12.12 -10.28
CA THR A 627 -0.15 -11.85 -11.55
C THR A 627 -1.16 -11.39 -12.60
N MET A 628 -0.68 -10.70 -13.62
CA MET A 628 -1.51 -10.32 -14.77
C MET A 628 -0.67 -10.21 -16.04
N THR A 629 -1.35 -10.28 -17.19
CA THR A 629 -0.72 -10.29 -18.52
C THR A 629 -0.08 -8.95 -18.87
N GLU A 630 -0.73 -7.85 -18.51
CA GLU A 630 -0.24 -6.50 -18.76
C GLU A 630 0.63 -6.00 -17.60
N ILE A 631 1.76 -5.39 -17.94
CA ILE A 631 2.56 -4.67 -16.96
C ILE A 631 1.86 -3.36 -16.62
N ASN A 632 1.56 -3.13 -15.35
CA ASN A 632 0.99 -1.88 -14.87
C ASN A 632 1.84 -1.32 -13.72
N PRO A 633 2.60 -0.23 -13.93
CA PRO A 633 3.46 0.34 -12.90
C PRO A 633 2.72 0.89 -11.68
N THR A 634 1.40 1.07 -11.75
CA THR A 634 0.60 1.61 -10.65
C THR A 634 -0.06 0.52 -9.80
N ALA A 635 -0.05 -0.74 -10.27
CA ALA A 635 -0.62 -1.85 -9.54
C ALA A 635 0.19 -2.13 -8.27
N LYS A 636 -0.48 -2.14 -7.12
CA LYS A 636 0.11 -2.40 -5.81
C LYS A 636 0.12 -3.90 -5.49
N GLY A 637 -0.91 -4.64 -5.93
CA GLY A 637 -1.11 -6.06 -5.61
C GLY A 637 -0.35 -7.04 -6.50
N VAL A 638 0.46 -6.58 -7.44
CA VAL A 638 1.21 -7.51 -8.31
C VAL A 638 2.45 -8.06 -7.61
N TYR A 639 2.79 -9.30 -7.93
CA TYR A 639 4.07 -9.87 -7.55
C TYR A 639 5.23 -9.25 -8.33
N PHE A 640 6.40 -9.17 -7.68
CA PHE A 640 7.66 -8.73 -8.26
C PHE A 640 8.71 -9.83 -8.11
N ARG A 641 9.59 -9.96 -9.10
CA ARG A 641 10.81 -10.76 -8.93
C ARG A 641 11.77 -9.98 -8.04
N THR A 642 12.30 -10.64 -7.02
CA THR A 642 13.13 -9.97 -6.01
C THR A 642 14.53 -9.61 -6.56
N ASP A 643 15.03 -10.36 -7.54
CA ASP A 643 16.36 -10.16 -8.12
C ASP A 643 16.48 -8.88 -8.93
N ASP A 644 15.44 -8.48 -9.65
CA ASP A 644 15.44 -7.32 -10.54
C ASP A 644 14.35 -6.28 -10.25
N SER A 645 13.42 -6.56 -9.33
CA SER A 645 12.28 -5.71 -8.96
C SER A 645 11.30 -5.41 -10.11
N CYS A 646 11.29 -6.24 -11.16
CA CYS A 646 10.31 -6.17 -12.23
C CYS A 646 9.06 -6.99 -11.87
N GLN A 647 7.90 -6.53 -12.34
CA GLN A 647 6.62 -7.24 -12.13
C GLN A 647 6.68 -8.65 -12.75
N LEU A 648 6.22 -9.62 -11.97
CA LEU A 648 6.10 -11.02 -12.35
C LEU A 648 4.76 -11.24 -13.08
N LYS A 649 4.83 -11.74 -14.32
CA LYS A 649 3.64 -12.00 -15.16
C LYS A 649 3.22 -13.46 -15.18
N GLU A 650 4.20 -14.36 -15.12
CA GLU A 650 4.03 -15.77 -15.40
C GLU A 650 4.92 -16.60 -14.48
N LEU A 651 4.41 -17.79 -14.15
CA LEU A 651 5.05 -18.82 -13.35
C LEU A 651 4.89 -20.15 -14.07
N THR A 652 5.78 -21.10 -13.75
CA THR A 652 5.72 -22.46 -14.28
C THR A 652 5.47 -23.47 -13.16
N ARG A 653 4.47 -24.33 -13.30
CA ARG A 653 4.25 -25.48 -12.41
C ARG A 653 3.74 -26.66 -13.22
N ALA A 654 4.25 -27.86 -12.94
CA ALA A 654 3.88 -29.10 -13.65
C ALA A 654 3.84 -28.95 -15.20
N GLY A 655 4.84 -28.25 -15.75
CA GLY A 655 5.02 -28.06 -17.20
C GLY A 655 4.21 -26.94 -17.84
N ARG A 656 3.23 -26.35 -17.14
CA ARG A 656 2.43 -25.22 -17.64
C ARG A 656 3.03 -23.90 -17.20
N THR A 657 3.14 -22.94 -18.13
CA THR A 657 3.61 -21.57 -17.84
C THR A 657 2.49 -20.58 -18.11
N THR A 658 2.02 -19.89 -17.08
CA THR A 658 0.86 -18.97 -17.13
C THR A 658 0.80 -18.12 -15.85
N GLN A 659 -0.25 -17.33 -15.67
CA GLN A 659 -0.53 -16.54 -14.47
C GLN A 659 -0.71 -17.44 -13.24
N ALA A 660 -0.35 -16.95 -12.05
CA ALA A 660 -0.50 -17.64 -10.78
C ALA A 660 -1.94 -18.14 -10.57
N GLU A 661 -2.92 -17.30 -10.91
CA GLU A 661 -4.35 -17.56 -10.80
C GLU A 661 -4.77 -18.74 -11.69
N GLN A 662 -4.24 -18.81 -12.91
CA GLN A 662 -4.50 -19.92 -13.83
C GLN A 662 -3.83 -21.22 -13.38
N LEU A 663 -2.66 -21.15 -12.72
CA LEU A 663 -2.04 -22.31 -12.08
C LEU A 663 -2.87 -22.78 -10.88
N LEU A 664 -3.40 -21.87 -10.07
CA LEU A 664 -4.31 -22.19 -8.96
C LEU A 664 -5.57 -22.91 -9.48
N ILE A 665 -6.20 -22.42 -10.55
CA ILE A 665 -7.33 -23.11 -11.20
C ILE A 665 -6.93 -24.53 -11.63
N GLY A 666 -5.73 -24.72 -12.16
CA GLY A 666 -5.22 -26.05 -12.52
C GLY A 666 -5.01 -26.97 -11.32
N THR A 667 -4.54 -26.45 -10.18
CA THR A 667 -4.50 -27.19 -8.92
C THR A 667 -5.92 -27.55 -8.45
N LEU A 668 -6.86 -26.60 -8.47
CA LEU A 668 -8.27 -26.84 -8.12
C LEU A 668 -8.90 -27.92 -9.00
N TYR A 669 -8.64 -27.87 -10.30
CA TYR A 669 -9.08 -28.90 -11.26
C TYR A 669 -8.58 -30.28 -10.82
N SER A 670 -7.27 -30.39 -10.57
CA SER A 670 -6.64 -31.66 -10.19
C SER A 670 -7.23 -32.23 -8.88
N GLN A 671 -7.57 -31.35 -7.95
CA GLN A 671 -8.10 -31.74 -6.64
C GLN A 671 -9.60 -32.00 -6.61
N TYR A 672 -10.41 -31.35 -7.46
CA TYR A 672 -11.87 -31.32 -7.35
C TYR A 672 -12.65 -31.69 -8.63
N ALA A 673 -11.97 -32.01 -9.74
CA ALA A 673 -12.64 -32.43 -10.98
C ALA A 673 -13.32 -33.80 -10.85
N ASP A 674 -12.77 -34.69 -10.04
CA ASP A 674 -13.35 -36.02 -9.77
C ASP A 674 -13.53 -36.23 -8.27
N ARG A 675 -14.43 -37.15 -7.92
CA ARG A 675 -14.59 -37.59 -6.52
C ARG A 675 -13.29 -38.20 -6.02
N ARG A 676 -12.69 -37.56 -5.01
CA ARG A 676 -11.50 -38.06 -4.31
C ARG A 676 -11.94 -38.92 -3.13
N ILE A 677 -11.22 -40.01 -2.86
CA ILE A 677 -11.52 -40.86 -1.72
C ILE A 677 -11.21 -40.10 -0.44
N LEU A 678 -12.14 -40.14 0.50
CA LEU A 678 -11.97 -39.65 1.86
C LEU A 678 -11.99 -40.85 2.80
N LEU A 679 -11.03 -40.94 3.71
CA LEU A 679 -11.00 -41.94 4.77
C LEU A 679 -10.97 -41.22 6.11
N ALA A 680 -11.81 -41.66 7.05
CA ALA A 680 -11.86 -41.09 8.39
C ALA A 680 -11.88 -42.19 9.46
N GLY A 681 -11.37 -41.91 10.65
CA GLY A 681 -11.40 -42.82 11.80
C GLY A 681 -10.22 -42.64 12.75
N THR A 682 -10.10 -43.53 13.75
CA THR A 682 -9.03 -43.45 14.75
C THR A 682 -7.76 -44.14 14.27
N ALA A 683 -6.64 -43.43 14.34
CA ALA A 683 -5.31 -43.87 13.95
C ALA A 683 -4.25 -43.53 15.01
N ASP A 684 -3.01 -43.99 14.82
CA ASP A 684 -1.86 -43.50 15.56
C ASP A 684 -1.59 -42.00 15.24
N ILE A 685 -1.08 -41.26 16.23
CA ILE A 685 -0.69 -39.85 16.04
C ILE A 685 0.32 -39.70 14.90
N LEU A 686 0.07 -38.69 14.05
CA LEU A 686 0.95 -38.28 12.95
C LEU A 686 2.18 -37.55 13.49
N ASP A 687 3.16 -38.31 13.98
CA ASP A 687 4.30 -37.82 14.75
C ASP A 687 5.57 -37.52 13.94
N THR A 688 5.44 -37.36 12.62
CA THR A 688 6.54 -36.98 11.72
C THR A 688 6.40 -35.56 11.21
N ASP A 689 7.46 -35.10 10.54
CA ASP A 689 7.40 -33.97 9.61
C ASP A 689 6.24 -34.13 8.60
N LEU A 690 5.89 -33.05 7.91
CA LEU A 690 4.82 -33.06 6.91
C LEU A 690 5.08 -34.13 5.85
N THR A 691 4.15 -35.08 5.69
CA THR A 691 4.29 -36.22 4.77
C THR A 691 3.04 -36.41 3.94
N ALA A 692 3.18 -37.11 2.80
CA ALA A 692 2.03 -37.71 2.13
C ALA A 692 1.70 -39.05 2.78
N TYR A 693 0.42 -39.42 2.80
CA TYR A 693 -0.05 -40.64 3.45
C TYR A 693 -0.42 -41.72 2.45
N THR A 694 -0.28 -42.98 2.83
CA THR A 694 -0.75 -44.15 2.07
C THR A 694 -1.61 -45.03 2.96
N GLU A 695 -2.47 -45.83 2.34
CA GLU A 695 -3.35 -46.76 3.05
C GLU A 695 -3.32 -48.12 2.33
N ALA A 696 -3.22 -49.21 3.09
CA ALA A 696 -2.95 -50.56 2.57
C ALA A 696 -4.03 -51.09 1.60
N CYS A 697 -5.28 -50.70 1.80
CA CYS A 697 -6.41 -51.05 0.93
C CYS A 697 -6.62 -50.05 -0.22
N GLN A 698 -5.77 -49.03 -0.35
CA GLN A 698 -5.80 -48.02 -1.42
C GLN A 698 -4.48 -47.97 -2.20
N GLU A 699 -4.09 -49.11 -2.78
CA GLU A 699 -2.83 -49.27 -3.50
C GLU A 699 -2.62 -48.18 -4.57
N GLY A 700 -1.41 -47.60 -4.59
CA GLY A 700 -1.01 -46.58 -5.56
C GLY A 700 -1.56 -45.17 -5.31
N LYS A 701 -2.36 -44.95 -4.26
CA LYS A 701 -2.90 -43.63 -3.91
C LYS A 701 -2.06 -42.96 -2.82
N ARG A 702 -2.02 -41.63 -2.89
CA ARG A 702 -1.47 -40.76 -1.85
C ARG A 702 -2.59 -39.94 -1.25
N PHE A 703 -2.47 -39.61 0.03
CA PHE A 703 -3.45 -38.86 0.79
C PHE A 703 -2.81 -37.67 1.49
N ILE A 704 -3.60 -36.63 1.71
CA ILE A 704 -3.29 -35.49 2.58
C ILE A 704 -4.24 -35.54 3.78
N CYS A 705 -3.74 -35.21 4.97
CA CYS A 705 -4.55 -35.07 6.16
C CYS A 705 -5.23 -33.68 6.17
N LEU A 706 -6.56 -33.66 6.24
CA LEU A 706 -7.36 -32.43 6.31
C LEU A 706 -7.87 -32.15 7.73
N THR A 707 -8.10 -33.20 8.52
CA THR A 707 -8.45 -33.12 9.95
C THR A 707 -7.56 -34.05 10.75
N ASP A 708 -7.09 -33.59 11.91
CA ASP A 708 -6.29 -34.35 12.87
C ASP A 708 -6.60 -33.88 14.30
N VAL A 709 -7.31 -34.71 15.06
CA VAL A 709 -7.62 -34.45 16.48
C VAL A 709 -6.83 -35.44 17.33
N GLN A 710 -5.72 -34.97 17.91
CA GLN A 710 -4.79 -35.80 18.66
C GLN A 710 -5.13 -35.79 20.14
N ASP A 711 -5.48 -36.95 20.68
CA ASP A 711 -5.51 -37.19 22.11
C ASP A 711 -4.16 -37.75 22.56
N THR A 712 -3.39 -36.89 23.22
CA THR A 712 -2.00 -37.19 23.60
C THR A 712 -1.87 -38.23 24.72
N ILE A 713 -2.90 -38.47 25.54
CA ILE A 713 -2.84 -39.51 26.58
C ILE A 713 -3.14 -40.89 26.01
N SER A 714 -4.11 -41.01 25.10
CA SER A 714 -4.37 -42.26 24.39
C SER A 714 -3.30 -42.57 23.34
N ASP A 715 -2.59 -41.54 22.86
CA ASP A 715 -1.63 -41.60 21.77
C ASP A 715 -2.32 -42.06 20.46
N GLU A 716 -3.54 -41.54 20.27
CA GLU A 716 -4.42 -41.77 19.12
C GLU A 716 -4.84 -40.43 18.50
N SER A 717 -5.24 -40.48 17.23
CA SER A 717 -5.79 -39.35 16.51
C SER A 717 -7.06 -39.73 15.76
N GLU A 718 -8.07 -38.88 15.82
CA GLU A 718 -9.18 -38.91 14.86
C GLU A 718 -8.77 -38.15 13.59
N LEU A 719 -8.63 -38.90 12.50
CA LEU A 719 -8.14 -38.37 11.23
C LEU A 719 -9.26 -38.25 10.20
N GLU A 720 -9.12 -37.25 9.33
CA GLU A 720 -9.69 -37.24 7.98
C GLU A 720 -8.56 -37.08 6.96
N ILE A 721 -8.37 -38.09 6.10
CA ILE A 721 -7.39 -38.07 5.02
C ILE A 721 -8.10 -38.17 3.67
N VAL A 722 -7.66 -37.37 2.70
CA VAL A 722 -8.27 -37.28 1.36
C VAL A 722 -7.25 -37.55 0.29
N GLU A 723 -7.67 -38.28 -0.76
CA GLU A 723 -6.83 -38.59 -1.92
C GLU A 723 -6.29 -37.29 -2.55
N LEU A 724 -4.96 -37.25 -2.64
CA LEU A 724 -4.17 -36.16 -3.19
C LEU A 724 -3.74 -36.52 -4.61
N ARG A 725 -3.89 -35.58 -5.54
CA ARG A 725 -3.44 -35.73 -6.93
C ARG A 725 -2.29 -34.77 -7.26
N PRO A 726 -1.39 -35.15 -8.17
CA PRO A 726 -0.46 -34.18 -8.75
C PRO A 726 -1.24 -33.18 -9.60
N ASP A 727 -0.62 -32.04 -9.89
CA ASP A 727 -1.21 -31.08 -10.83
C ASP A 727 -1.20 -31.66 -12.24
N GLU A 728 -2.39 -31.81 -12.82
CA GLU A 728 -2.67 -32.32 -14.16
C GLU A 728 -3.49 -31.28 -14.92
N TYR A 729 -2.88 -30.60 -15.88
CA TYR A 729 -3.59 -29.63 -16.71
C TYR A 729 -4.16 -30.29 -17.96
N LYS A 730 -5.45 -30.08 -18.24
CA LYS A 730 -6.02 -30.28 -19.56
C LYS A 730 -6.39 -28.91 -20.12
N SER A 731 -5.87 -28.59 -21.30
CA SER A 731 -6.26 -27.40 -22.05
C SER A 731 -7.15 -27.84 -23.20
N ASP A 732 -8.35 -27.27 -23.32
CA ASP A 732 -9.21 -27.49 -24.50
C ASP A 732 -8.63 -26.88 -25.80
N LYS A 733 -7.50 -26.16 -25.69
CA LYS A 733 -6.78 -25.53 -26.81
C LYS A 733 -5.54 -26.31 -27.27
N GLU A 734 -5.26 -27.46 -26.67
CA GLU A 734 -4.31 -28.46 -27.20
C GLU A 734 -5.10 -29.67 -27.74
#